data_AF-A0A8T3WNQ9-F1
#
_entry.id   AF-A0A8T3WNQ9-F1
#
_cell.length_a   1.000
_cell.length_b   1.000
_cell.length_c   1.000
_cell.angle_alpha   90.00
_cell.angle_beta   90.00
_cell.angle_gamma   90.00
#
_symmetry.space_group_name_H-M   'P 1'
#
loop_
_entity.id
_entity.type
_entity.pdbx_description
1 polymer ?
#
loop_
_entity_poly.entity_id
_entity_poly.type
_entity_poly.pdbx_seq_one_letter_code
_entity_poly.pdbx_strand_id
1 'polypeptide(L)'
;MKGVVIALFLILIPSASAAWEQYQNDLGNRGKADGIGYFDSSIVINITNYLDGMNFQPLVSDINNDGKNEIIIFSGNYLKIFDSKLNLIDEKFVGNLLGQPNIFDFDDDIFKEMIFISNIANVHYFFAYEYNAQFNQEFNFTVSNGGIGSGIKCTALDSTKICVFMDNSQYVHIINMNSKTDESYNTSIYNNTLEKIPAIGDLHNDGSLEAVFWFDEDNDNQYGLMVFDIANKSLDFGFNNSGVVDDIMVPYGVYNNAFVLKGHPVLVDLNNDEKLEIAASIFYDDGQTGEMTRDAFTELFVHGHNGSQLFRKCEENPSQNCNDGSSVNRGWEGTNPFVLDSNGDGIEDICFIKDKKHYWSFKNMTINCYNYSGGVLLDEELFPTVDTVKTATVADMNNDGFMEIATENNIYRLDGSSIFTYNFNSNFVVPVDIDGNNGLDLIWSKANKTIVFLDNTSYSFDLSIEEKDISFEKNNTKITVHNNGDGFIENAEILALNADTMQNQTIAASIRGKSSITISSNITLKEGEALLIQLDYDDKINEIDEKNNFAFKKFEGFPFVFVSADLEINNLEEEFIDFIKDNLKSSYYTNDENNANVKIYIGKNNIFNKQKILFTKNNFGYYYDFGNIYYKDKVGSLPYNGLISAFNENNTIGQNNIINILIYGNNIDGTIAAAKEFINKEPDFLNINNENSFFVDDENLVAVRVFDFLHNTGNGDNYLLDNNAFKNIVRNALRDEMFTEKDYTVISDSGVNLRLRNLKPNASDMYISYLSSTGIPVELPVVLAHGLFSNLSTWQVLGAEISNTGRDTWLIEITGGPGQDCDDCVDYTFNDLTDDYVPSLLNGVLTFTGKDNIQYVGFSNGCRAALDSLERNKFDSNKVETFVAVGCPGAFEGNSPIANIIASRDRQISQRLQSRNLSHMSLKEIILIGALDRNLISSDITNKISLNLWKFYEDKIILNNDTQPGNINVFNFTIIQGNEFGSSDGVVTIEDERKIYQNVNKNSNNKNHFSIFASHIGLDDKERTKSIIRKTLNKEKLNFYERTINLINQSG
;
A
#
# COMPACT_ATOMS: atom_id res chain seq x y z
N MET A 1 9.32 -51.79 3.59
CA MET A 1 10.22 -52.14 2.47
C MET A 1 9.46 -52.06 1.15
N LYS A 2 9.55 -50.90 0.49
CA LYS A 2 9.54 -50.69 -0.96
C LYS A 2 10.17 -49.31 -1.13
N GLY A 3 11.41 -49.30 -1.61
CA GLY A 3 12.25 -48.11 -1.72
C GLY A 3 11.81 -47.26 -2.91
N VAL A 4 11.77 -45.95 -2.68
CA VAL A 4 11.77 -44.96 -3.75
C VAL A 4 13.19 -44.41 -3.80
N VAL A 5 13.85 -44.67 -4.93
CA VAL A 5 15.13 -44.11 -5.30
C VAL A 5 14.88 -42.65 -5.68
N ILE A 6 15.34 -41.72 -4.85
CA ILE A 6 15.41 -40.30 -5.20
C ILE A 6 16.65 -40.16 -6.10
N ALA A 7 16.41 -40.10 -7.41
CA ALA A 7 17.41 -39.62 -8.36
C ALA A 7 17.43 -38.09 -8.26
N LEU A 8 18.50 -37.55 -7.68
CA LEU A 8 18.83 -36.13 -7.80
C LEU A 8 19.13 -35.84 -9.28
N PHE A 9 18.16 -35.30 -9.99
CA PHE A 9 18.43 -34.49 -11.18
C PHE A 9 18.76 -33.08 -10.66
N LEU A 10 20.06 -32.80 -10.52
CA LEU A 10 20.58 -31.44 -10.55
C LEU A 10 20.33 -30.93 -11.97
N ILE A 11 19.11 -30.46 -12.23
CA ILE A 11 18.88 -29.53 -13.33
C ILE A 11 19.58 -28.26 -12.87
N LEU A 12 20.78 -28.02 -13.39
CA LEU A 12 21.31 -26.67 -13.50
C LEU A 12 20.30 -25.94 -14.38
N ILE A 13 19.26 -25.38 -13.75
CA ILE A 13 18.45 -24.36 -14.40
C ILE A 13 19.48 -23.24 -14.60
N PRO A 14 19.87 -22.91 -15.84
CA PRO A 14 20.63 -21.68 -16.03
C PRO A 14 19.79 -20.60 -15.36
N SER A 15 20.32 -19.96 -14.33
CA SER A 15 19.76 -18.70 -13.88
C SER A 15 19.75 -17.85 -15.12
N ALA A 16 18.57 -17.68 -15.73
CA ALA A 16 18.34 -16.68 -16.74
C ALA A 16 18.53 -15.37 -15.99
N SER A 17 19.79 -14.93 -15.85
CA SER A 17 20.03 -13.51 -15.68
C SER A 17 19.35 -12.90 -16.89
N ALA A 18 18.38 -12.03 -16.67
CA ALA A 18 17.91 -11.11 -17.70
C ALA A 18 19.12 -10.22 -18.05
N ALA A 19 20.06 -10.79 -18.80
CA ALA A 19 21.22 -10.09 -19.30
C ALA A 19 20.65 -9.19 -20.38
N TRP A 20 20.45 -7.94 -19.99
CA TRP A 20 20.16 -6.86 -20.91
C TRP A 20 21.30 -6.74 -21.90
N GLU A 21 21.21 -7.45 -23.02
CA GLU A 21 21.91 -7.08 -24.24
C GLU A 21 21.21 -5.83 -24.77
N GLN A 22 21.62 -4.69 -24.22
CA GLN A 22 21.11 -3.34 -24.46
C GLN A 22 20.70 -3.06 -25.92
N TYR A 23 19.80 -2.09 -26.16
CA TYR A 23 19.66 -1.41 -27.47
C TYR A 23 21.02 -0.88 -28.02
N GLN A 24 21.97 -0.60 -27.12
CA GLN A 24 23.42 -0.45 -27.33
C GLN A 24 24.04 -1.53 -28.25
N ASN A 25 23.80 -2.77 -27.86
CA ASN A 25 24.41 -3.99 -28.38
C ASN A 25 23.52 -4.71 -29.40
N ASP A 26 22.26 -4.27 -29.51
CA ASP A 26 21.39 -4.63 -30.62
C ASP A 26 21.98 -4.10 -31.94
N LEU A 27 22.62 -5.00 -32.68
CA LEU A 27 23.23 -4.70 -33.97
C LEU A 27 22.18 -4.27 -34.99
N GLY A 28 20.93 -4.72 -34.85
CA GLY A 28 19.83 -4.41 -35.75
C GLY A 28 19.07 -3.12 -35.42
N ASN A 29 19.41 -2.41 -34.33
CA ASN A 29 18.70 -1.20 -33.85
C ASN A 29 17.18 -1.38 -33.67
N ARG A 30 16.73 -2.58 -33.32
CA ARG A 30 15.34 -3.06 -33.31
C ARG A 30 14.46 -2.34 -32.31
N GLY A 31 15.02 -1.71 -31.28
CA GLY A 31 14.20 -0.98 -30.31
C GLY A 31 13.52 -1.90 -29.32
N LYS A 32 13.99 -3.15 -29.17
CA LYS A 32 13.39 -4.14 -28.28
C LYS A 32 14.27 -4.36 -27.05
N ALA A 33 13.60 -4.60 -25.94
CA ALA A 33 14.16 -4.74 -24.62
C ALA A 33 13.57 -5.99 -23.95
N ASP A 34 14.44 -6.93 -23.56
CA ASP A 34 14.01 -8.19 -22.96
C ASP A 34 13.93 -8.08 -21.44
N GLY A 35 12.88 -8.61 -20.84
CA GLY A 35 12.63 -8.55 -19.40
C GLY A 35 11.27 -7.97 -19.09
N ILE A 36 11.00 -7.80 -17.80
CA ILE A 36 9.69 -7.47 -17.26
C ILE A 36 9.82 -6.32 -16.26
N GLY A 37 9.06 -5.23 -16.40
CA GLY A 37 9.03 -4.12 -15.43
C GLY A 37 7.70 -3.98 -14.70
N TYR A 38 7.69 -3.24 -13.57
CA TYR A 38 6.47 -2.85 -12.86
C TYR A 38 6.51 -1.40 -12.37
N PHE A 39 5.93 -0.48 -13.14
CA PHE A 39 5.92 0.95 -12.82
C PHE A 39 4.58 1.41 -12.24
N ASP A 40 4.48 1.52 -10.91
CA ASP A 40 3.33 2.13 -10.20
C ASP A 40 3.72 3.34 -9.33
N SER A 41 4.56 4.23 -9.86
CA SER A 41 4.78 5.60 -9.33
C SER A 41 5.69 5.82 -8.10
N SER A 42 6.74 5.02 -7.86
CA SER A 42 7.70 5.42 -6.81
C SER A 42 9.16 5.00 -7.00
N ILE A 43 9.95 5.95 -7.50
CA ILE A 43 11.24 6.46 -6.99
C ILE A 43 11.91 7.15 -8.18
N VAL A 44 11.99 8.48 -8.12
CA VAL A 44 12.63 9.29 -9.17
C VAL A 44 13.95 9.80 -8.61
N ILE A 45 15.07 9.31 -9.13
CA ILE A 45 16.38 9.84 -8.78
C ILE A 45 16.88 10.70 -9.94
N ASN A 46 17.31 11.91 -9.62
CA ASN A 46 17.65 12.94 -10.59
C ASN A 46 19.16 13.22 -10.56
N ILE A 47 19.85 12.94 -11.67
CA ILE A 47 21.26 13.23 -11.90
C ILE A 47 21.34 14.48 -12.78
N THR A 48 21.70 15.62 -12.18
CA THR A 48 21.91 16.88 -12.91
C THR A 48 23.36 17.00 -13.42
N ASN A 49 23.52 17.42 -14.67
CA ASN A 49 24.76 17.57 -15.42
C ASN A 49 24.75 18.90 -16.22
N TYR A 50 25.88 19.30 -16.85
CA TYR A 50 25.99 20.56 -17.62
C TYR A 50 26.26 20.32 -19.12
N LEU A 51 26.22 21.41 -19.90
CA LEU A 51 25.52 21.64 -21.18
C LEU A 51 25.97 20.99 -22.51
N ASP A 52 26.89 20.03 -22.56
CA ASP A 52 27.29 19.40 -23.85
C ASP A 52 27.39 17.87 -23.74
N GLY A 53 27.04 17.11 -24.78
CA GLY A 53 27.25 15.65 -24.84
C GLY A 53 26.09 14.72 -24.42
N MET A 54 24.90 15.24 -24.06
CA MET A 54 23.74 14.44 -23.62
C MET A 54 22.68 14.22 -24.72
N ASN A 55 23.04 14.42 -25.99
CA ASN A 55 22.19 14.03 -27.13
C ASN A 55 22.34 12.54 -27.49
N PHE A 56 23.07 11.79 -26.66
CA PHE A 56 23.30 10.37 -26.85
C PHE A 56 22.54 9.58 -25.80
N GLN A 57 22.14 8.38 -26.17
CA GLN A 57 21.51 7.44 -25.26
C GLN A 57 22.52 7.03 -24.15
N PRO A 58 22.12 7.03 -22.87
CA PRO A 58 22.95 6.48 -21.78
C PRO A 58 23.36 5.04 -22.06
N LEU A 59 24.60 4.66 -21.73
CA LEU A 59 25.02 3.26 -21.80
C LEU A 59 24.80 2.60 -20.43
N VAL A 60 24.57 1.28 -20.42
CA VAL A 60 24.20 0.53 -19.22
C VAL A 60 24.75 -0.89 -19.29
N SER A 61 25.74 -1.24 -18.47
CA SER A 61 26.27 -2.60 -18.45
C SER A 61 26.96 -2.87 -17.14
N ASP A 62 27.03 -4.14 -16.74
CA ASP A 62 27.95 -4.62 -15.70
C ASP A 62 29.39 -4.52 -16.23
N ILE A 63 29.95 -3.32 -16.16
CA ILE A 63 31.30 -3.03 -16.69
C ILE A 63 32.39 -3.41 -15.70
N ASN A 64 32.05 -3.53 -14.42
CA ASN A 64 32.98 -3.90 -13.35
C ASN A 64 32.91 -5.40 -12.97
N ASN A 65 31.98 -6.16 -13.56
CA ASN A 65 31.72 -7.58 -13.34
C ASN A 65 31.40 -7.92 -11.86
N ASP A 66 30.56 -7.11 -11.22
CA ASP A 66 30.03 -7.34 -9.87
C ASP A 66 28.64 -7.97 -9.85
N GLY A 67 28.08 -8.22 -11.04
CA GLY A 67 26.75 -8.78 -11.25
C GLY A 67 25.65 -7.73 -11.33
N LYS A 68 25.97 -6.43 -11.44
CA LYS A 68 24.98 -5.35 -11.52
C LYS A 68 25.22 -4.37 -12.66
N ASN A 69 24.10 -3.84 -13.15
CA ASN A 69 23.96 -2.60 -13.91
C ASN A 69 24.81 -1.39 -13.46
N GLU A 70 25.87 -0.96 -14.16
CA GLU A 70 26.35 0.43 -14.08
C GLU A 70 25.70 1.32 -15.15
N ILE A 71 25.50 2.60 -14.83
CA ILE A 71 25.05 3.62 -15.79
C ILE A 71 26.23 4.48 -16.21
N ILE A 72 26.45 4.59 -17.52
CA ILE A 72 27.51 5.40 -18.11
C ILE A 72 26.89 6.56 -18.88
N ILE A 73 27.26 7.78 -18.51
CA ILE A 73 26.78 9.00 -19.16
C ILE A 73 27.93 9.93 -19.50
N PHE A 74 27.77 10.66 -20.60
CA PHE A 74 28.68 11.72 -21.00
C PHE A 74 28.12 13.07 -20.56
N SER A 75 28.84 13.76 -19.68
CA SER A 75 28.48 15.07 -19.16
C SER A 75 29.55 16.10 -19.49
N GLY A 76 29.26 16.96 -20.47
CA GLY A 76 30.23 17.91 -21.00
C GLY A 76 31.38 17.18 -21.70
N ASN A 77 32.59 17.39 -21.19
CA ASN A 77 33.80 16.72 -21.67
C ASN A 77 34.18 15.50 -20.80
N TYR A 78 33.27 15.03 -19.93
CA TYR A 78 33.54 13.96 -18.98
C TYR A 78 32.68 12.74 -19.25
N LEU A 79 33.30 11.57 -19.16
CA LEU A 79 32.66 10.27 -19.04
C LEU A 79 32.46 9.97 -17.56
N LYS A 80 31.24 9.63 -17.13
CA LYS A 80 30.90 9.35 -15.74
C LYS A 80 30.24 7.99 -15.61
N ILE A 81 30.59 7.25 -14.57
CA ILE A 81 30.00 5.94 -14.24
C ILE A 81 29.27 6.05 -12.91
N PHE A 82 28.05 5.54 -12.87
CA PHE A 82 27.23 5.45 -11.67
C PHE A 82 26.95 3.98 -11.34
N ASP A 83 27.06 3.60 -10.07
CA ASP A 83 26.70 2.25 -9.61
C ASP A 83 25.17 2.03 -9.57
N SER A 84 24.76 0.80 -9.23
CA SER A 84 23.36 0.43 -9.08
C SER A 84 22.60 1.22 -7.99
N LYS A 85 23.31 1.92 -7.11
CA LYS A 85 22.76 2.80 -6.07
C LYS A 85 22.82 4.26 -6.49
N LEU A 86 23.18 4.52 -7.74
CA LEU A 86 23.32 5.82 -8.37
C LEU A 86 24.38 6.73 -7.73
N ASN A 87 25.38 6.13 -7.08
CA ASN A 87 26.56 6.86 -6.65
C ASN A 87 27.50 7.01 -7.85
N LEU A 88 28.04 8.21 -8.06
CA LEU A 88 29.15 8.40 -8.99
C LEU A 88 30.37 7.60 -8.47
N ILE A 89 30.78 6.58 -9.21
CA ILE A 89 31.92 5.73 -8.84
C ILE A 89 33.23 6.17 -9.48
N ASP A 90 33.20 6.70 -10.71
CA ASP A 90 34.38 7.29 -11.36
C ASP A 90 34.00 8.33 -12.43
N GLU A 91 34.93 9.23 -12.76
CA GLU A 91 34.80 10.18 -13.88
C GLU A 91 36.13 10.41 -14.62
N LYS A 92 36.05 10.57 -15.95
CA LYS A 92 37.21 10.78 -16.82
C LYS A 92 36.99 11.93 -17.80
N PHE A 93 37.93 12.86 -17.88
CA PHE A 93 37.95 13.83 -18.97
C PHE A 93 38.29 13.12 -20.29
N VAL A 94 37.37 13.18 -21.25
CA VAL A 94 37.47 12.50 -22.54
C VAL A 94 37.35 13.45 -23.73
N GLY A 95 36.98 14.72 -23.53
CA GLY A 95 36.73 15.69 -24.60
C GLY A 95 35.29 15.68 -25.10
N ASN A 96 35.02 16.37 -26.21
CA ASN A 96 33.68 16.46 -26.78
C ASN A 96 33.36 15.18 -27.56
N LEU A 97 32.39 14.40 -27.08
CA LEU A 97 31.89 13.22 -27.77
C LEU A 97 31.34 13.60 -29.15
N LEU A 98 31.75 12.87 -30.18
CA LEU A 98 31.39 13.16 -31.57
C LEU A 98 30.20 12.34 -32.08
N GLY A 99 29.88 11.19 -31.48
CA GLY A 99 28.76 10.36 -31.89
C GLY A 99 28.36 9.34 -30.81
N GLN A 100 27.36 8.49 -31.11
CA GLN A 100 26.84 7.54 -30.13
C GLN A 100 27.92 6.53 -29.72
N PRO A 101 28.27 6.45 -28.41
CA PRO A 101 29.24 5.52 -27.89
C PRO A 101 28.69 4.09 -27.82
N ASN A 102 29.58 3.11 -27.64
CA ASN A 102 29.26 1.69 -27.60
C ASN A 102 29.93 1.02 -26.38
N ILE A 103 29.38 -0.10 -25.88
CA ILE A 103 30.01 -0.98 -24.90
C ILE A 103 30.25 -2.33 -25.57
N PHE A 104 31.48 -2.80 -25.55
CA PHE A 104 31.82 -4.06 -26.19
C PHE A 104 33.06 -4.65 -25.54
N ASP A 105 32.97 -5.90 -25.09
CA ASP A 105 34.14 -6.68 -24.68
C ASP A 105 34.94 -7.04 -25.93
N PHE A 106 36.11 -6.44 -26.12
CA PHE A 106 36.94 -6.67 -27.28
C PHE A 106 38.13 -7.61 -27.05
N ASP A 107 38.41 -8.09 -25.83
CA ASP A 107 39.57 -8.94 -25.56
C ASP A 107 39.26 -10.24 -24.79
N ASP A 108 37.97 -10.54 -24.61
CA ASP A 108 37.42 -11.75 -23.97
C ASP A 108 37.84 -11.88 -22.50
N ASP A 109 38.07 -10.75 -21.84
CA ASP A 109 38.26 -10.72 -20.39
C ASP A 109 36.92 -10.61 -19.64
N ILE A 110 36.96 -10.28 -18.35
CA ILE A 110 35.72 -10.22 -17.54
C ILE A 110 35.10 -8.82 -17.54
N PHE A 111 35.82 -7.81 -18.01
CA PHE A 111 35.42 -6.42 -18.05
C PHE A 111 35.01 -6.05 -19.48
N LYS A 112 34.19 -5.01 -19.62
CA LYS A 112 33.74 -4.54 -20.94
C LYS A 112 34.33 -3.17 -21.22
N GLU A 113 34.60 -2.88 -22.49
CA GLU A 113 35.14 -1.58 -22.85
C GLU A 113 34.10 -0.59 -23.37
N MET A 114 34.26 0.65 -22.93
CA MET A 114 33.56 1.82 -23.44
C MET A 114 34.31 2.36 -24.65
N ILE A 115 33.65 2.34 -25.80
CA ILE A 115 34.22 2.69 -27.10
C ILE A 115 33.54 3.94 -27.64
N PHE A 116 34.32 4.97 -27.96
CA PHE A 116 33.78 6.25 -28.42
C PHE A 116 34.78 7.08 -29.21
N ILE A 117 34.26 8.03 -30.00
CA ILE A 117 35.07 9.03 -30.70
C ILE A 117 34.90 10.39 -30.03
N SER A 118 36.00 11.04 -29.68
CA SER A 118 35.97 12.34 -29.02
C SER A 118 36.95 13.34 -29.63
N ASN A 119 36.57 14.62 -29.60
CA ASN A 119 37.41 15.73 -29.98
C ASN A 119 38.11 16.34 -28.76
N ILE A 120 39.44 16.22 -28.74
CA ILE A 120 40.30 16.88 -27.77
C ILE A 120 41.19 17.87 -28.52
N ALA A 121 41.00 19.16 -28.26
CA ALA A 121 41.81 20.24 -28.84
C ALA A 121 41.88 20.22 -30.39
N ASN A 122 40.75 19.96 -31.05
CA ASN A 122 40.60 19.83 -32.51
C ASN A 122 41.30 18.60 -33.12
N VAL A 123 41.57 17.59 -32.30
CA VAL A 123 42.04 16.28 -32.75
C VAL A 123 40.99 15.24 -32.38
N HIS A 124 40.57 14.46 -33.35
CA HIS A 124 39.56 13.43 -33.18
C HIS A 124 40.24 12.11 -32.82
N TYR A 125 39.87 11.55 -31.67
CA TYR A 125 40.44 10.31 -31.15
C TYR A 125 39.35 9.25 -31.07
N PHE A 126 39.67 8.05 -31.55
CA PHE A 126 38.96 6.84 -31.18
C PHE A 126 39.55 6.34 -29.86
N PHE A 127 38.71 6.11 -28.86
CA PHE A 127 39.09 5.63 -27.54
C PHE A 127 38.44 4.29 -27.24
N ALA A 128 39.20 3.41 -26.59
CA ALA A 128 38.70 2.26 -25.87
C ALA A 128 39.15 2.36 -24.40
N TYR A 129 38.19 2.37 -23.48
CA TYR A 129 38.42 2.41 -22.04
C TYR A 129 37.79 1.22 -21.36
N GLU A 130 38.56 0.51 -20.55
CA GLU A 130 38.09 -0.50 -19.60
C GLU A 130 37.88 0.16 -18.22
N TYR A 131 36.91 -0.34 -17.44
CA TYR A 131 36.74 0.06 -16.04
C TYR A 131 36.94 -1.13 -15.09
N ASN A 132 38.09 -1.16 -14.43
CA ASN A 132 38.41 -2.12 -13.37
C ASN A 132 38.78 -1.35 -12.10
N ALA A 133 37.73 -0.88 -11.39
CA ALA A 133 37.79 0.06 -10.26
C ALA A 133 38.37 1.46 -10.57
N GLN A 134 38.93 1.66 -11.76
CA GLN A 134 39.40 2.93 -12.31
C GLN A 134 39.36 2.84 -13.84
N PHE A 135 39.21 3.98 -14.52
CA PHE A 135 39.36 4.04 -15.98
C PHE A 135 40.78 3.66 -16.46
N ASN A 136 40.90 2.54 -17.16
CA ASN A 136 42.10 2.10 -17.87
C ASN A 136 41.94 2.37 -19.36
N GLN A 137 42.82 3.20 -19.93
CA GLN A 137 42.80 3.42 -21.39
C GLN A 137 43.54 2.28 -22.08
N GLU A 138 42.81 1.41 -22.77
CA GLU A 138 43.39 0.25 -23.47
C GLU A 138 44.16 0.66 -24.74
N PHE A 139 43.57 1.56 -25.52
CA PHE A 139 44.25 2.23 -26.63
C PHE A 139 43.51 3.47 -27.10
N ASN A 140 44.21 4.28 -27.90
CA ASN A 140 43.61 5.32 -28.71
C ASN A 140 44.39 5.50 -30.01
N PHE A 141 43.74 6.08 -31.01
CA PHE A 141 44.40 6.58 -32.21
C PHE A 141 43.61 7.75 -32.79
N THR A 142 44.25 8.52 -33.67
CA THR A 142 43.63 9.68 -34.31
C THR A 142 42.83 9.28 -35.55
N VAL A 143 41.61 9.79 -35.68
CA VAL A 143 40.74 9.60 -36.86
C VAL A 143 40.84 10.82 -37.76
N SER A 144 41.26 10.64 -39.01
CA SER A 144 41.70 11.73 -39.90
C SER A 144 40.61 12.71 -40.35
N ASN A 145 39.34 12.29 -40.37
CA ASN A 145 38.22 13.09 -40.89
C ASN A 145 37.11 13.37 -39.85
N GLY A 146 37.35 13.01 -38.60
CA GLY A 146 36.37 13.14 -37.51
C GLY A 146 35.30 12.08 -37.47
N GLY A 147 34.27 12.31 -36.66
CA GLY A 147 33.18 11.36 -36.47
C GLY A 147 31.94 12.05 -35.89
N ILE A 148 31.65 13.28 -36.33
CA ILE A 148 30.50 14.04 -35.84
C ILE A 148 29.24 13.37 -36.36
N GLY A 149 28.35 12.95 -35.46
CA GLY A 149 27.14 12.20 -35.82
C GLY A 149 27.37 10.70 -36.04
N SER A 150 28.61 10.22 -35.94
CA SER A 150 28.98 8.83 -36.22
C SER A 150 28.70 7.93 -35.00
N GLY A 151 27.64 7.13 -35.06
CA GLY A 151 27.47 6.06 -34.07
C GLY A 151 28.46 4.93 -34.34
N ILE A 152 28.99 4.34 -33.28
CA ILE A 152 29.87 3.17 -33.36
C ILE A 152 29.05 1.92 -33.05
N LYS A 153 29.19 0.88 -33.88
CA LYS A 153 28.69 -0.46 -33.59
C LYS A 153 29.83 -1.46 -33.64
N CYS A 154 29.93 -2.30 -32.62
CA CYS A 154 30.98 -3.30 -32.50
C CYS A 154 30.39 -4.71 -32.55
N THR A 155 31.09 -5.64 -33.17
CA THR A 155 30.64 -7.03 -33.36
C THR A 155 31.83 -7.97 -33.54
N ALA A 156 31.59 -9.28 -33.47
CA ALA A 156 32.56 -10.31 -33.79
C ALA A 156 32.30 -10.89 -35.18
N LEU A 157 33.29 -10.79 -36.08
CA LEU A 157 33.29 -11.40 -37.41
C LEU A 157 34.37 -12.50 -37.47
N ASP A 158 33.98 -13.76 -37.59
CA ASP A 158 34.90 -14.92 -37.66
C ASP A 158 36.00 -14.89 -36.58
N SER A 159 35.63 -14.70 -35.30
CA SER A 159 36.51 -14.50 -34.14
C SER A 159 37.31 -13.19 -34.09
N THR A 160 37.22 -12.35 -35.13
CA THR A 160 37.81 -11.01 -35.13
C THR A 160 36.80 -10.02 -34.58
N LYS A 161 37.17 -9.36 -33.49
CA LYS A 161 36.37 -8.31 -32.88
C LYS A 161 36.62 -6.98 -33.58
N ILE A 162 35.55 -6.37 -34.09
CA ILE A 162 35.62 -5.17 -34.93
C ILE A 162 34.63 -4.11 -34.48
N CYS A 163 34.92 -2.85 -34.78
CA CYS A 163 33.96 -1.75 -34.66
C CYS A 163 33.83 -1.02 -35.99
N VAL A 164 32.61 -0.68 -36.37
CA VAL A 164 32.27 -0.01 -37.62
C VAL A 164 31.60 1.32 -37.34
N PHE A 165 32.04 2.38 -38.01
CA PHE A 165 31.40 3.69 -38.03
C PHE A 165 31.69 4.41 -39.35
N MET A 166 30.99 5.50 -39.61
CA MET A 166 31.19 6.31 -40.81
C MET A 166 31.51 7.76 -40.46
N ASP A 167 32.62 8.31 -40.97
CA ASP A 167 33.07 9.67 -40.65
C ASP A 167 32.31 10.78 -41.41
N ASN A 168 32.67 12.04 -41.13
CA ASN A 168 32.07 13.21 -41.80
C ASN A 168 32.40 13.33 -43.29
N SER A 169 33.47 12.66 -43.73
CA SER A 169 33.92 12.61 -45.13
C SER A 169 33.44 11.34 -45.84
N GLN A 170 32.48 10.62 -45.26
CA GLN A 170 31.88 9.40 -45.80
C GLN A 170 32.88 8.25 -45.97
N TYR A 171 33.91 8.16 -45.13
CA TYR A 171 34.70 6.93 -45.02
C TYR A 171 34.03 6.01 -44.03
N VAL A 172 33.84 4.75 -44.46
CA VAL A 172 33.51 3.67 -43.53
C VAL A 172 34.80 3.22 -42.88
N HIS A 173 34.86 3.31 -41.56
CA HIS A 173 35.97 2.85 -40.74
C HIS A 173 35.64 1.47 -40.20
N ILE A 174 36.57 0.52 -40.40
CA ILE A 174 36.56 -0.78 -39.75
C ILE A 174 37.76 -0.83 -38.83
N ILE A 175 37.48 -0.75 -37.53
CA ILE A 175 38.49 -0.83 -36.49
C ILE A 175 38.64 -2.28 -36.09
N ASN A 176 39.79 -2.88 -36.38
CA ASN A 176 40.13 -4.19 -35.84
C ASN A 176 40.61 -3.99 -34.40
N MET A 177 39.82 -4.45 -33.44
CA MET A 177 40.07 -4.23 -32.02
C MET A 177 41.29 -5.03 -31.52
N ASN A 178 41.51 -6.22 -32.09
CA ASN A 178 42.64 -7.09 -31.74
C ASN A 178 43.98 -6.48 -32.19
N SER A 179 44.06 -5.98 -33.44
CA SER A 179 45.27 -5.33 -33.95
C SER A 179 45.37 -3.84 -33.62
N LYS A 180 44.30 -3.24 -33.09
CA LYS A 180 44.20 -1.81 -32.74
C LYS A 180 44.49 -0.92 -33.96
N THR A 181 43.97 -1.32 -35.13
CA THR A 181 44.20 -0.64 -36.42
C THR A 181 42.91 -0.16 -37.05
N ASP A 182 42.94 1.03 -37.61
CA ASP A 182 41.86 1.64 -38.40
C ASP A 182 42.08 1.39 -39.89
N GLU A 183 41.11 0.74 -40.53
CA GLU A 183 41.01 0.65 -41.97
C GLU A 183 39.84 1.50 -42.46
N SER A 184 40.14 2.58 -43.18
CA SER A 184 39.14 3.51 -43.71
C SER A 184 38.89 3.28 -45.20
N TYR A 185 37.64 3.12 -45.59
CA TYR A 185 37.20 2.89 -46.97
C TYR A 185 36.40 4.08 -47.47
N ASN A 186 36.93 4.76 -48.48
CA ASN A 186 36.25 5.91 -49.08
C ASN A 186 35.05 5.44 -49.91
N THR A 187 33.87 5.95 -49.59
CA THR A 187 32.65 5.71 -50.40
C THR A 187 32.50 6.76 -51.52
N SER A 188 33.25 7.87 -51.45
CA SER A 188 33.64 8.84 -52.49
C SER A 188 32.58 9.55 -53.35
N ILE A 189 31.28 9.37 -53.11
CA ILE A 189 30.24 9.91 -54.01
C ILE A 189 29.27 10.87 -53.26
N TYR A 190 29.42 11.10 -51.94
CA TYR A 190 28.27 11.56 -51.13
C TYR A 190 28.61 12.65 -50.10
N ASN A 191 27.63 13.54 -49.82
CA ASN A 191 27.75 14.69 -48.90
C ASN A 191 27.35 14.32 -47.46
N ASN A 192 27.57 15.22 -46.49
CA ASN A 192 27.52 14.93 -45.05
C ASN A 192 26.09 14.93 -44.44
N THR A 193 25.65 13.81 -43.87
CA THR A 193 24.46 13.71 -42.98
C THR A 193 24.84 13.88 -41.49
N LEU A 194 23.89 14.26 -40.62
CA LEU A 194 24.16 14.54 -39.19
C LEU A 194 24.04 13.33 -38.26
N GLU A 195 23.40 12.22 -38.66
CA GLU A 195 23.29 10.99 -37.86
C GLU A 195 23.64 9.77 -38.75
N LYS A 196 24.71 9.05 -38.39
CA LYS A 196 25.30 7.95 -39.19
C LYS A 196 25.56 6.70 -38.35
N ILE A 197 24.59 6.31 -37.52
CA ILE A 197 24.70 5.07 -36.74
C ILE A 197 24.39 3.89 -37.68
N PRO A 198 25.32 2.94 -37.90
CA PRO A 198 25.03 1.77 -38.71
C PRO A 198 24.04 0.84 -38.01
N ALA A 199 23.29 0.09 -38.80
CA ALA A 199 22.79 -1.21 -38.39
C ALA A 199 23.70 -2.29 -38.97
N ILE A 200 24.01 -3.34 -38.20
CA ILE A 200 24.88 -4.43 -38.62
C ILE A 200 24.09 -5.74 -38.57
N GLY A 201 24.16 -6.53 -39.62
CA GLY A 201 23.52 -7.84 -39.69
C GLY A 201 23.92 -8.58 -40.95
N ASP A 202 23.71 -9.90 -40.97
CA ASP A 202 23.86 -10.71 -42.18
C ASP A 202 22.55 -10.59 -42.99
N LEU A 203 22.52 -9.62 -43.90
CA LEU A 203 21.33 -9.31 -44.69
C LEU A 203 20.92 -10.49 -45.57
N HIS A 204 21.89 -11.25 -46.08
CA HIS A 204 21.67 -12.27 -47.10
C HIS A 204 21.64 -13.70 -46.56
N ASN A 205 21.95 -13.88 -45.28
CA ASN A 205 22.22 -15.16 -44.63
C ASN A 205 23.35 -15.92 -45.35
N ASP A 206 24.45 -15.23 -45.66
CA ASP A 206 25.62 -15.79 -46.33
C ASP A 206 26.86 -15.97 -45.44
N GLY A 207 26.74 -15.55 -44.17
CA GLY A 207 27.79 -15.58 -43.15
C GLY A 207 28.65 -14.31 -43.11
N SER A 208 28.49 -13.39 -44.06
CA SER A 208 29.12 -12.07 -44.05
C SER A 208 28.21 -11.09 -43.31
N LEU A 209 28.80 -10.11 -42.62
CA LEU A 209 28.03 -9.05 -41.98
C LEU A 209 28.07 -7.80 -42.85
N GLU A 210 26.92 -7.18 -43.04
CA GLU A 210 26.78 -5.91 -43.72
C GLU A 210 26.51 -4.79 -42.71
N ALA A 211 27.07 -3.61 -42.97
CA ALA A 211 26.74 -2.38 -42.28
C ALA A 211 25.86 -1.50 -43.18
N VAL A 212 24.67 -1.18 -42.70
CA VAL A 212 23.69 -0.33 -43.40
C VAL A 212 23.75 1.08 -42.84
N PHE A 213 23.93 2.07 -43.71
CA PHE A 213 24.02 3.48 -43.37
C PHE A 213 23.04 4.33 -44.17
N TRP A 214 22.61 5.43 -43.58
CA TRP A 214 22.06 6.56 -44.33
C TRP A 214 23.17 7.34 -45.03
N PHE A 215 22.89 7.82 -46.25
CA PHE A 215 23.79 8.73 -46.96
C PHE A 215 23.03 9.80 -47.77
N ASP A 216 23.75 10.86 -48.16
CA ASP A 216 23.26 12.01 -48.95
C ASP A 216 23.92 12.00 -50.34
N GLU A 217 23.10 11.84 -51.37
CA GLU A 217 23.48 11.79 -52.78
C GLU A 217 23.85 13.18 -53.34
N ASP A 218 25.12 13.33 -53.72
CA ASP A 218 25.74 14.38 -54.54
C ASP A 218 24.95 15.70 -54.72
N ASN A 219 25.12 16.71 -53.85
CA ASN A 219 24.65 18.13 -53.96
C ASN A 219 23.18 18.42 -54.39
N ASP A 220 22.41 17.43 -54.81
CA ASP A 220 21.06 17.53 -55.36
C ASP A 220 20.01 17.17 -54.30
N ASN A 221 20.44 16.92 -53.06
CA ASN A 221 19.63 16.59 -51.88
C ASN A 221 18.85 15.27 -52.03
N GLN A 222 19.42 14.30 -52.72
CA GLN A 222 18.84 12.96 -52.81
C GLN A 222 19.31 12.14 -51.60
N TYR A 223 18.43 11.31 -51.05
CA TYR A 223 18.76 10.51 -49.86
C TYR A 223 18.57 9.03 -50.13
N GLY A 224 19.45 8.20 -49.57
CA GLY A 224 19.48 6.77 -49.84
C GLY A 224 20.05 5.91 -48.71
N LEU A 225 20.02 4.60 -48.93
CA LEU A 225 20.64 3.58 -48.06
C LEU A 225 21.88 3.01 -48.72
N MET A 226 22.99 2.98 -47.98
CA MET A 226 24.25 2.38 -48.42
C MET A 226 24.49 1.11 -47.61
N VAL A 227 24.74 0.00 -48.30
CA VAL A 227 25.06 -1.30 -47.69
C VAL A 227 26.53 -1.60 -47.94
N PHE A 228 27.29 -1.74 -46.85
CA PHE A 228 28.72 -1.99 -46.88
C PHE A 228 29.01 -3.39 -46.36
N ASP A 229 29.57 -4.24 -47.21
CA ASP A 229 30.04 -5.56 -46.84
C ASP A 229 31.33 -5.42 -46.03
N ILE A 230 31.25 -5.77 -44.75
CA ILE A 230 32.35 -5.59 -43.80
C ILE A 230 33.48 -6.58 -44.12
N ALA A 231 33.16 -7.80 -44.54
CA ALA A 231 34.14 -8.84 -44.84
C ALA A 231 34.91 -8.54 -46.14
N ASN A 232 34.19 -8.15 -47.20
CA ASN A 232 34.76 -7.80 -48.50
C ASN A 232 35.34 -6.38 -48.57
N LYS A 233 35.04 -5.53 -47.57
CA LYS A 233 35.57 -4.17 -47.44
C LYS A 233 35.19 -3.29 -48.62
N SER A 234 33.96 -3.43 -49.10
CA SER A 234 33.42 -2.71 -50.24
C SER A 234 31.90 -2.54 -50.12
N LEU A 235 31.31 -1.74 -51.02
CA LEU A 235 29.86 -1.75 -51.21
C LEU A 235 29.39 -3.16 -51.55
N ASP A 236 28.26 -3.55 -50.99
CA ASP A 236 27.70 -4.88 -51.16
C ASP A 236 26.92 -4.99 -52.48
N PHE A 237 27.55 -5.56 -53.51
CA PHE A 237 26.90 -5.79 -54.79
C PHE A 237 25.87 -6.95 -54.78
N GLY A 238 25.80 -7.72 -53.70
CA GLY A 238 24.78 -8.74 -53.44
C GLY A 238 23.43 -8.12 -53.09
N PHE A 239 23.46 -7.00 -52.36
CA PHE A 239 22.28 -6.20 -52.05
C PHE A 239 21.63 -5.65 -53.31
N ASN A 240 22.36 -4.91 -54.15
CA ASN A 240 21.93 -4.60 -55.52
C ASN A 240 23.17 -4.33 -56.41
N ASN A 241 23.00 -4.07 -57.70
CA ASN A 241 24.15 -3.86 -58.61
C ASN A 241 25.08 -2.68 -58.23
N SER A 242 24.72 -1.84 -57.25
CA SER A 242 25.52 -0.71 -56.74
C SER A 242 25.91 -0.83 -55.26
N GLY A 243 25.28 -1.71 -54.46
CA GLY A 243 25.32 -1.68 -52.99
C GLY A 243 24.65 -0.45 -52.38
N VAL A 244 23.83 0.23 -53.16
CA VAL A 244 23.25 1.52 -52.82
C VAL A 244 21.83 1.60 -53.35
N VAL A 245 20.85 1.90 -52.48
CA VAL A 245 19.53 2.37 -52.92
C VAL A 245 19.60 3.89 -53.01
N ASP A 246 19.85 4.39 -54.22
CA ASP A 246 19.77 5.81 -54.55
C ASP A 246 18.30 6.27 -54.66
N ASP A 247 18.07 7.58 -54.66
CA ASP A 247 16.75 8.17 -54.95
C ASP A 247 15.58 7.69 -54.06
N ILE A 248 15.81 7.23 -52.81
CA ILE A 248 14.70 6.88 -51.89
C ILE A 248 13.79 8.09 -51.70
N MET A 249 14.39 9.29 -51.61
CA MET A 249 13.67 10.55 -51.54
C MET A 249 14.32 11.62 -52.42
N VAL A 250 13.51 12.25 -53.27
CA VAL A 250 13.86 13.47 -54.02
C VAL A 250 13.01 14.62 -53.46
N PRO A 251 13.59 15.62 -52.78
CA PRO A 251 12.80 16.71 -52.23
C PRO A 251 12.15 17.55 -53.33
N TYR A 252 10.84 17.74 -53.22
CA TYR A 252 10.08 18.51 -54.21
C TYR A 252 10.04 20.00 -53.82
N GLY A 253 10.90 20.85 -54.41
CA GLY A 253 10.75 22.32 -54.34
C GLY A 253 12.00 23.13 -53.97
N VAL A 254 11.84 24.45 -53.83
CA VAL A 254 12.91 25.48 -53.73
C VAL A 254 13.71 25.46 -52.40
N TYR A 255 13.60 24.40 -51.60
CA TYR A 255 14.22 24.27 -50.26
C TYR A 255 15.50 23.41 -50.28
N ASN A 256 16.25 23.44 -51.39
CA ASN A 256 17.43 22.61 -51.69
C ASN A 256 18.65 22.72 -50.74
N ASN A 257 18.58 23.31 -49.55
CA ASN A 257 19.78 23.60 -48.75
C ASN A 257 19.68 23.24 -47.25
N ALA A 258 18.64 22.52 -46.81
CA ALA A 258 18.44 22.30 -45.36
C ALA A 258 17.65 21.02 -45.07
N PHE A 259 18.15 19.87 -45.51
CA PHE A 259 17.60 18.58 -45.11
C PHE A 259 18.56 17.92 -44.13
N VAL A 260 18.00 17.37 -43.06
CA VAL A 260 18.72 16.53 -42.12
C VAL A 260 17.96 15.22 -42.04
N LEU A 261 18.53 14.15 -42.59
CA LEU A 261 18.10 12.81 -42.25
C LEU A 261 18.32 12.62 -40.75
N LYS A 262 17.24 12.34 -40.03
CA LYS A 262 17.29 11.83 -38.67
C LYS A 262 16.86 10.37 -38.71
N GLY A 263 17.42 9.58 -37.82
CA GLY A 263 17.00 8.21 -37.59
C GLY A 263 17.90 7.12 -38.13
N HIS A 264 17.76 5.92 -37.55
CA HIS A 264 18.65 4.78 -37.81
C HIS A 264 17.93 3.72 -38.64
N PRO A 265 18.62 3.09 -39.62
CA PRO A 265 18.08 1.90 -40.24
C PRO A 265 17.92 0.81 -39.19
N VAL A 266 16.89 -0.01 -39.37
CA VAL A 266 16.55 -1.17 -38.55
C VAL A 266 16.59 -2.42 -39.40
N LEU A 267 17.23 -3.46 -38.89
CA LEU A 267 17.30 -4.78 -39.54
C LEU A 267 16.36 -5.75 -38.84
N VAL A 268 15.48 -6.38 -39.62
CA VAL A 268 14.43 -7.27 -39.10
C VAL A 268 14.05 -8.31 -40.15
N ASP A 269 13.83 -9.55 -39.72
CA ASP A 269 13.26 -10.60 -40.56
C ASP A 269 11.73 -10.57 -40.46
N LEU A 270 11.08 -9.90 -41.40
CA LEU A 270 9.63 -9.67 -41.38
C LEU A 270 8.83 -10.85 -41.94
N ASN A 271 9.49 -11.89 -42.47
CA ASN A 271 8.83 -13.02 -43.10
C ASN A 271 9.33 -14.41 -42.63
N ASN A 272 10.28 -14.42 -41.68
CA ASN A 272 10.91 -15.58 -41.09
C ASN A 272 11.64 -16.47 -42.11
N ASP A 273 12.36 -15.87 -43.07
CA ASP A 273 13.20 -16.56 -44.06
C ASP A 273 14.70 -16.54 -43.73
N GLU A 274 15.04 -16.10 -42.52
CA GLU A 274 16.38 -15.92 -41.96
C GLU A 274 17.19 -14.81 -42.66
N LYS A 275 16.56 -13.97 -43.47
CA LYS A 275 17.19 -12.78 -44.06
C LYS A 275 16.61 -11.52 -43.47
N LEU A 276 17.38 -10.45 -43.53
CA LEU A 276 17.01 -9.21 -42.90
C LEU A 276 16.52 -8.20 -43.95
N GLU A 277 15.32 -7.67 -43.73
CA GLU A 277 14.82 -6.47 -44.36
C GLU A 277 15.44 -5.23 -43.72
N ILE A 278 15.53 -4.17 -44.51
CA ILE A 278 15.97 -2.85 -44.04
C ILE A 278 14.74 -1.96 -43.94
N ALA A 279 14.40 -1.57 -42.72
CA ALA A 279 13.38 -0.57 -42.44
C ALA A 279 14.02 0.75 -42.03
N ALA A 280 13.54 1.86 -42.59
CA ALA A 280 14.08 3.17 -42.25
C ALA A 280 12.99 4.25 -42.36
N SER A 281 13.00 5.19 -41.42
CA SER A 281 12.11 6.36 -41.44
C SER A 281 12.88 7.62 -41.82
N ILE A 282 12.27 8.51 -42.59
CA ILE A 282 12.86 9.81 -42.93
C ILE A 282 12.10 10.93 -42.22
N PHE A 283 12.83 11.81 -41.52
CA PHE A 283 12.30 13.06 -40.96
C PHE A 283 12.82 14.27 -41.72
N TYR A 284 11.97 15.26 -41.91
CA TYR A 284 12.34 16.55 -42.51
C TYR A 284 12.66 17.56 -41.41
N ASP A 285 13.85 18.16 -41.34
CA ASP A 285 14.18 19.27 -40.42
C ASP A 285 14.70 20.49 -41.21
N ASP A 286 14.01 21.63 -41.14
CA ASP A 286 14.33 22.86 -41.87
C ASP A 286 15.36 23.77 -41.19
N GLY A 287 16.31 23.19 -40.46
CA GLY A 287 17.23 23.80 -39.47
C GLY A 287 18.02 25.09 -39.82
N GLN A 288 17.81 25.73 -40.97
CA GLN A 288 18.36 27.06 -41.29
C GLN A 288 17.71 28.24 -40.57
N THR A 289 16.53 28.11 -39.96
CA THR A 289 15.91 29.20 -39.19
C THR A 289 15.79 28.84 -37.72
N GLY A 290 16.79 29.24 -36.93
CA GLY A 290 16.95 28.89 -35.51
C GLY A 290 15.83 29.34 -34.54
N GLU A 291 14.61 29.59 -35.01
CA GLU A 291 13.44 29.91 -34.18
C GLU A 291 12.18 29.05 -34.49
N MET A 292 12.17 28.20 -35.53
CA MET A 292 11.02 27.33 -35.82
C MET A 292 11.47 26.02 -36.50
N THR A 293 11.98 25.03 -35.74
CA THR A 293 12.16 23.66 -36.26
C THR A 293 10.79 23.08 -36.60
N ARG A 294 10.44 23.08 -37.88
CA ARG A 294 9.22 22.42 -38.37
C ARG A 294 9.62 21.07 -38.90
N ASP A 295 9.63 20.07 -38.03
CA ASP A 295 9.64 18.69 -38.50
C ASP A 295 8.34 18.46 -39.29
N ALA A 296 8.44 18.34 -40.62
CA ALA A 296 7.28 18.51 -41.52
C ALA A 296 6.75 17.20 -42.12
N PHE A 297 7.53 16.12 -42.05
CA PHE A 297 7.25 14.89 -42.79
C PHE A 297 7.91 13.68 -42.13
N THR A 298 7.17 12.57 -42.04
CA THR A 298 7.67 11.23 -41.68
C THR A 298 7.18 10.22 -42.71
N GLU A 299 8.08 9.44 -43.32
CA GLU A 299 7.75 8.31 -44.20
C GLU A 299 8.58 7.09 -43.81
N LEU A 300 7.93 5.92 -43.78
CA LEU A 300 8.57 4.62 -43.57
C LEU A 300 8.85 3.94 -44.91
N PHE A 301 10.09 3.52 -45.12
CA PHE A 301 10.55 2.72 -46.26
C PHE A 301 10.99 1.35 -45.76
N VAL A 302 10.61 0.30 -46.49
CA VAL A 302 11.07 -1.06 -46.23
C VAL A 302 11.61 -1.67 -47.50
N HIS A 303 12.86 -2.11 -47.43
CA HIS A 303 13.58 -2.75 -48.52
C HIS A 303 13.88 -4.20 -48.16
N GLY A 304 13.75 -5.09 -49.14
CA GLY A 304 14.19 -6.46 -49.02
C GLY A 304 15.71 -6.54 -48.92
N HIS A 305 16.21 -7.70 -48.53
CA HIS A 305 17.64 -7.99 -48.54
C HIS A 305 18.32 -7.78 -49.90
N ASN A 306 17.57 -7.65 -51.01
CA ASN A 306 18.09 -7.41 -52.36
C ASN A 306 17.87 -5.95 -52.84
N GLY A 307 17.69 -5.03 -51.90
CA GLY A 307 17.47 -3.60 -52.16
C GLY A 307 16.15 -3.25 -52.84
N SER A 308 15.33 -4.24 -53.24
CA SER A 308 14.01 -3.97 -53.80
C SER A 308 13.10 -3.37 -52.72
N GLN A 309 12.44 -2.26 -53.04
CA GLN A 309 11.48 -1.65 -52.13
C GLN A 309 10.26 -2.59 -52.00
N LEU A 310 10.03 -3.13 -50.81
CA LEU A 310 8.87 -3.98 -50.52
C LEU A 310 7.61 -3.12 -50.43
N PHE A 311 7.68 -2.08 -49.60
CA PHE A 311 6.62 -1.10 -49.46
C PHE A 311 7.15 0.23 -48.92
N ARG A 312 6.30 1.26 -49.02
CA ARG A 312 6.49 2.55 -48.36
C ARG A 312 5.17 3.02 -47.77
N LYS A 313 5.20 3.75 -46.66
CA LYS A 313 4.00 4.24 -45.97
C LYS A 313 4.10 5.73 -45.67
N CYS A 314 3.20 6.47 -46.30
CA CYS A 314 3.01 7.91 -46.16
C CYS A 314 1.58 8.22 -45.68
N GLU A 315 1.41 9.36 -45.01
CA GLU A 315 0.17 9.73 -44.30
C GLU A 315 -0.90 10.46 -45.12
N GLU A 316 -0.56 11.08 -46.25
CA GLU A 316 -1.57 11.75 -47.08
C GLU A 316 -1.93 10.95 -48.32
N ASN A 317 -3.25 10.92 -48.58
CA ASN A 317 -3.99 10.27 -49.68
C ASN A 317 -3.11 9.61 -50.77
N PRO A 318 -3.14 8.27 -50.94
CA PRO A 318 -2.26 7.53 -51.87
C PRO A 318 -2.40 7.93 -53.35
N SER A 319 -3.36 8.79 -53.68
CA SER A 319 -3.59 9.37 -55.01
C SER A 319 -2.89 10.71 -55.25
N GLN A 320 -2.31 11.34 -54.23
CA GLN A 320 -1.44 12.50 -54.34
C GLN A 320 -0.03 12.07 -53.99
N ASN A 321 0.99 12.52 -54.74
CA ASN A 321 2.38 12.32 -54.37
C ASN A 321 2.55 12.73 -52.91
N CYS A 322 3.22 11.91 -52.11
CA CYS A 322 3.55 12.14 -50.71
C CYS A 322 3.97 13.61 -50.55
N ASN A 323 3.07 14.43 -49.99
CA ASN A 323 3.13 15.89 -49.86
C ASN A 323 4.00 16.64 -50.90
N ASP A 324 3.37 17.29 -51.88
CA ASP A 324 4.00 18.21 -52.84
C ASP A 324 4.56 19.51 -52.23
N GLY A 325 4.74 19.56 -50.90
CA GLY A 325 5.16 20.74 -50.15
C GLY A 325 4.08 21.83 -50.00
N SER A 326 2.83 21.59 -50.43
CA SER A 326 1.77 22.62 -50.35
C SER A 326 1.08 22.72 -48.98
N SER A 327 1.24 21.73 -48.10
CA SER A 327 0.71 21.70 -46.72
C SER A 327 1.57 22.50 -45.73
N VAL A 328 1.70 23.82 -45.93
CA VAL A 328 2.54 24.70 -45.08
C VAL A 328 2.01 24.93 -43.64
N ASN A 329 0.87 24.33 -43.25
CA ASN A 329 0.17 24.61 -41.99
C ASN A 329 0.09 23.43 -41.00
N ARG A 330 0.60 22.24 -41.33
CA ARG A 330 0.59 21.04 -40.47
C ARG A 330 1.90 20.29 -40.65
N GLY A 331 2.67 20.12 -39.57
CA GLY A 331 3.89 19.32 -39.57
C GLY A 331 3.62 17.97 -38.93
N TRP A 332 4.29 16.93 -39.41
CA TRP A 332 4.25 15.60 -38.81
C TRP A 332 5.61 15.29 -38.18
N GLU A 333 5.60 14.83 -36.93
CA GLU A 333 6.76 14.29 -36.20
C GLU A 333 6.59 12.77 -36.10
N GLY A 334 7.69 12.03 -35.95
CA GLY A 334 7.62 10.57 -35.77
C GLY A 334 8.90 9.99 -35.22
N THR A 335 8.87 8.68 -34.97
CA THR A 335 10.00 7.93 -34.40
C THR A 335 10.75 7.13 -35.44
N ASN A 336 12.01 6.83 -35.13
CA ASN A 336 12.70 5.70 -35.77
C ASN A 336 11.79 4.47 -35.77
N PRO A 337 11.87 3.63 -36.82
CA PRO A 337 11.14 2.39 -36.80
C PRO A 337 11.66 1.50 -35.66
N PHE A 338 10.81 0.63 -35.16
CA PHE A 338 11.14 -0.34 -34.12
C PHE A 338 10.38 -1.64 -34.39
N VAL A 339 10.86 -2.73 -33.80
CA VAL A 339 10.41 -4.09 -34.06
C VAL A 339 9.53 -4.56 -32.91
N LEU A 340 8.36 -5.10 -33.24
CA LEU A 340 7.38 -5.60 -32.30
C LEU A 340 6.53 -6.66 -32.99
N ASP A 341 6.29 -7.81 -32.36
CA ASP A 341 5.22 -8.73 -32.77
C ASP A 341 3.89 -8.15 -32.26
N SER A 342 3.24 -7.34 -33.09
CA SER A 342 2.07 -6.55 -32.67
C SER A 342 0.78 -7.37 -32.65
N ASN A 343 0.78 -8.56 -33.26
CA ASN A 343 -0.40 -9.41 -33.43
C ASN A 343 -0.29 -10.77 -32.69
N GLY A 344 0.88 -11.09 -32.14
CA GLY A 344 1.16 -12.31 -31.37
C GLY A 344 1.29 -13.57 -32.23
N ASP A 345 1.65 -13.45 -33.51
CA ASP A 345 1.81 -14.59 -34.42
C ASP A 345 3.22 -15.21 -34.41
N GLY A 346 4.15 -14.61 -33.66
CA GLY A 346 5.54 -15.03 -33.54
C GLY A 346 6.43 -14.55 -34.69
N ILE A 347 5.93 -13.69 -35.58
CA ILE A 347 6.69 -13.00 -36.62
C ILE A 347 6.82 -11.54 -36.20
N GLU A 348 7.98 -10.97 -36.48
CA GLU A 348 8.26 -9.59 -36.11
C GLU A 348 7.65 -8.62 -37.12
N ASP A 349 7.04 -7.56 -36.61
CA ASP A 349 6.49 -6.48 -37.42
C ASP A 349 7.37 -5.24 -37.34
N ILE A 350 7.25 -4.39 -38.35
CA ILE A 350 7.86 -3.06 -38.32
C ILE A 350 6.84 -2.03 -37.89
N CYS A 351 7.15 -1.34 -36.80
CA CYS A 351 6.31 -0.32 -36.22
C CYS A 351 7.00 1.05 -36.26
N PHE A 352 6.20 2.11 -36.28
CA PHE A 352 6.67 3.47 -36.00
C PHE A 352 5.54 4.29 -35.40
N ILE A 353 5.91 5.29 -34.59
CA ILE A 353 4.95 6.26 -34.05
C ILE A 353 5.04 7.53 -34.88
N LYS A 354 3.88 8.14 -35.11
CA LYS A 354 3.73 9.39 -35.83
C LYS A 354 2.77 10.34 -35.11
N ASP A 355 2.95 11.62 -35.30
CA ASP A 355 2.22 12.68 -34.62
C ASP A 355 1.93 13.86 -35.53
N LYS A 356 0.71 14.37 -35.48
CA LYS A 356 0.30 15.58 -36.18
C LYS A 356 0.44 16.81 -35.29
N LYS A 357 1.47 17.61 -35.53
CA LYS A 357 1.68 18.88 -34.85
C LYS A 357 0.74 19.95 -35.40
N HIS A 358 -0.19 20.43 -34.56
CA HIS A 358 -1.07 21.56 -34.85
C HIS A 358 -0.80 22.72 -33.89
N TYR A 359 -0.20 23.82 -34.38
CA TYR A 359 0.08 25.04 -33.61
C TYR A 359 0.67 24.75 -32.20
N TRP A 360 1.81 24.05 -32.15
CA TRP A 360 2.53 23.70 -30.90
C TRP A 360 1.83 22.69 -29.99
N SER A 361 0.68 22.15 -30.39
CA SER A 361 0.02 21.04 -29.72
C SER A 361 -0.01 19.81 -30.61
N PHE A 362 0.47 18.69 -30.07
CA PHE A 362 0.33 17.37 -30.64
C PHE A 362 -1.14 16.95 -30.59
N LYS A 363 -1.67 16.49 -31.72
CA LYS A 363 -3.08 16.13 -31.88
C LYS A 363 -3.14 14.90 -32.78
N ASN A 364 -3.39 13.74 -32.18
CA ASN A 364 -3.52 12.45 -32.84
C ASN A 364 -2.17 11.77 -33.09
N MET A 365 -1.49 11.45 -32.00
CA MET A 365 -0.33 10.59 -32.04
C MET A 365 -0.82 9.15 -32.25
N THR A 366 -0.22 8.41 -33.17
CA THR A 366 -0.66 7.05 -33.54
C THR A 366 0.53 6.12 -33.68
N ILE A 367 0.37 4.87 -33.26
CA ILE A 367 1.29 3.78 -33.59
C ILE A 367 0.78 3.05 -34.82
N ASN A 368 1.67 2.81 -35.78
CA ASN A 368 1.39 1.96 -36.91
C ASN A 368 2.38 0.81 -37.01
N CYS A 369 1.86 -0.41 -37.15
CA CYS A 369 2.66 -1.61 -37.40
C CYS A 369 2.29 -2.25 -38.73
N TYR A 370 3.29 -2.77 -39.43
CA TYR A 370 3.15 -3.36 -40.75
C TYR A 370 3.89 -4.69 -40.85
N ASN A 371 3.28 -5.64 -41.57
CA ASN A 371 3.95 -6.88 -41.95
C ASN A 371 4.85 -6.70 -43.19
N TYR A 372 5.55 -7.77 -43.58
CA TYR A 372 6.40 -7.83 -44.79
C TYR A 372 5.75 -7.28 -46.07
N SER A 373 4.44 -7.48 -46.27
CA SER A 373 3.72 -7.00 -47.47
C SER A 373 3.27 -5.54 -47.40
N GLY A 374 3.54 -4.85 -46.29
CA GLY A 374 3.02 -3.53 -45.98
C GLY A 374 1.54 -3.54 -45.59
N GLY A 375 0.99 -4.68 -45.20
CA GLY A 375 -0.36 -4.77 -44.62
C GLY A 375 -0.35 -4.15 -43.23
N VAL A 376 -1.36 -3.32 -42.91
CA VAL A 376 -1.52 -2.72 -41.57
C VAL A 376 -1.95 -3.82 -40.60
N LEU A 377 -1.21 -3.97 -39.51
CA LEU A 377 -1.53 -4.87 -38.40
C LEU A 377 -2.05 -4.10 -37.18
N LEU A 378 -1.44 -2.93 -36.91
CA LEU A 378 -1.83 -2.01 -35.84
C LEU A 378 -1.94 -0.59 -36.39
N ASP A 379 -2.99 0.14 -36.00
CA ASP A 379 -3.22 1.56 -36.30
C ASP A 379 -4.03 2.17 -35.15
N GLU A 380 -3.33 2.48 -34.05
CA GLU A 380 -3.97 2.88 -32.79
C GLU A 380 -3.55 4.28 -32.36
N GLU A 381 -4.51 5.04 -31.84
CA GLU A 381 -4.27 6.39 -31.31
C GLU A 381 -3.77 6.32 -29.86
N LEU A 382 -2.68 7.02 -29.57
CA LEU A 382 -2.01 7.03 -28.28
C LEU A 382 -2.60 8.12 -27.38
N PHE A 383 -3.02 7.75 -26.17
CA PHE A 383 -3.63 8.64 -25.18
C PHE A 383 -2.82 8.68 -23.87
N PRO A 384 -2.39 9.87 -23.40
CA PRO A 384 -2.70 11.21 -23.92
C PRO A 384 -1.81 11.63 -25.11
N THR A 385 -2.35 12.46 -26.02
CA THR A 385 -1.67 12.92 -27.25
C THR A 385 -0.66 14.05 -27.03
N VAL A 386 -0.06 14.18 -25.85
CA VAL A 386 0.84 15.30 -25.50
C VAL A 386 2.31 14.88 -25.46
N ASP A 387 2.61 13.71 -26.00
CA ASP A 387 3.98 13.22 -26.11
C ASP A 387 4.75 13.96 -27.22
N THR A 388 6.07 13.96 -27.11
CA THR A 388 7.01 14.31 -28.17
C THR A 388 7.75 13.02 -28.47
N VAL A 389 7.82 12.53 -29.70
CA VAL A 389 8.46 11.22 -29.91
C VAL A 389 9.47 11.25 -31.03
N LYS A 390 10.75 11.18 -30.66
CA LYS A 390 11.86 10.95 -31.59
C LYS A 390 12.30 9.49 -31.60
N THR A 391 12.21 8.83 -30.45
CA THR A 391 12.57 7.42 -30.29
C THR A 391 11.49 6.69 -29.50
N ALA A 392 11.34 5.41 -29.80
CA ALA A 392 10.51 4.49 -29.03
C ALA A 392 11.34 3.24 -28.73
N THR A 393 11.16 2.68 -27.55
CA THR A 393 11.70 1.37 -27.16
C THR A 393 10.54 0.50 -26.70
N VAL A 394 10.62 -0.79 -26.96
CA VAL A 394 9.56 -1.75 -26.73
C VAL A 394 10.02 -2.74 -25.67
N ALA A 395 9.28 -2.83 -24.57
CA ALA A 395 9.59 -3.68 -23.41
C ALA A 395 8.28 -4.13 -22.74
N ASP A 396 8.24 -5.30 -22.12
CA ASP A 396 7.14 -5.68 -21.23
C ASP A 396 7.32 -4.91 -19.90
N MET A 397 6.65 -3.77 -19.76
CA MET A 397 6.82 -2.81 -18.66
C MET A 397 5.78 -2.97 -17.56
N ASN A 398 4.86 -3.94 -17.70
CA ASN A 398 3.82 -4.25 -16.70
C ASN A 398 3.67 -5.75 -16.36
N ASN A 399 4.49 -6.62 -16.95
CA ASN A 399 4.45 -8.08 -16.85
C ASN A 399 3.14 -8.75 -17.27
N ASP A 400 2.48 -8.26 -18.30
CA ASP A 400 1.30 -8.93 -18.84
C ASP A 400 1.63 -9.86 -20.02
N GLY A 401 2.91 -10.03 -20.33
CA GLY A 401 3.39 -10.86 -21.44
C GLY A 401 3.23 -10.20 -22.80
N PHE A 402 2.71 -8.97 -22.85
CA PHE A 402 2.69 -8.14 -24.04
C PHE A 402 3.73 -7.02 -23.90
N MET A 403 4.27 -6.60 -25.03
CA MET A 403 5.27 -5.56 -25.03
C MET A 403 4.59 -4.18 -25.09
N GLU A 404 4.97 -3.29 -24.19
CA GLU A 404 4.63 -1.87 -24.22
C GLU A 404 5.63 -1.04 -25.02
N ILE A 405 5.18 0.15 -25.42
CA ILE A 405 5.97 1.14 -26.13
C ILE A 405 6.34 2.27 -25.15
N ALA A 406 7.60 2.33 -24.78
CA ALA A 406 8.18 3.44 -24.02
C ALA A 406 8.60 4.58 -24.99
N THR A 407 7.96 5.73 -24.85
CA THR A 407 8.17 6.97 -25.63
C THR A 407 8.81 8.05 -24.76
N GLU A 408 8.99 9.28 -25.23
CA GLU A 408 9.70 10.27 -24.40
C GLU A 408 8.98 10.67 -23.10
N ASN A 409 7.64 10.59 -23.08
CA ASN A 409 6.82 11.00 -21.93
C ASN A 409 5.88 9.92 -21.41
N ASN A 410 5.76 8.77 -22.06
CA ASN A 410 4.79 7.75 -21.67
C ASN A 410 5.32 6.33 -21.87
N ILE A 411 4.61 5.38 -21.27
CA ILE A 411 4.65 3.96 -21.60
C ILE A 411 3.24 3.60 -22.06
N TYR A 412 3.10 3.18 -23.31
CA TYR A 412 1.82 2.87 -23.94
C TYR A 412 1.64 1.37 -24.14
N ARG A 413 0.42 0.91 -23.92
CA ARG A 413 -0.06 -0.37 -24.42
C ARG A 413 -0.29 -0.32 -25.92
N LEU A 414 -0.41 -1.51 -26.53
CA LEU A 414 -0.74 -1.62 -27.94
C LEU A 414 -2.13 -1.08 -28.28
N ASP A 415 -3.05 -1.01 -27.30
CA ASP A 415 -4.37 -0.36 -27.45
C ASP A 415 -4.32 1.18 -27.37
N GLY A 416 -3.11 1.74 -27.25
CA GLY A 416 -2.84 3.17 -27.18
C GLY A 416 -3.06 3.80 -25.80
N SER A 417 -3.50 3.05 -24.79
CA SER A 417 -3.62 3.57 -23.43
C SER A 417 -2.25 3.71 -22.75
N SER A 418 -2.00 4.86 -22.11
CA SER A 418 -0.80 5.05 -21.28
C SER A 418 -0.96 4.33 -19.93
N ILE A 419 0.01 3.48 -19.59
CA ILE A 419 0.10 2.85 -18.25
C ILE A 419 0.96 3.67 -17.30
N PHE A 420 1.86 4.52 -17.84
CA PHE A 420 2.73 5.36 -17.05
C PHE A 420 3.06 6.65 -17.81
N THR A 421 2.86 7.80 -17.17
CA THR A 421 3.19 9.12 -17.75
C THR A 421 4.29 9.79 -16.94
N TYR A 422 5.34 10.21 -17.64
CA TYR A 422 6.50 10.89 -17.10
C TYR A 422 6.76 12.14 -17.95
N ASN A 423 6.13 13.25 -17.58
CA ASN A 423 6.16 14.51 -18.34
C ASN A 423 7.54 15.20 -18.25
N PHE A 424 8.50 14.74 -19.04
CA PHE A 424 9.89 15.19 -18.95
C PHE A 424 10.48 15.72 -20.26
N ASN A 425 9.74 15.73 -21.38
CA ASN A 425 10.18 16.16 -22.71
C ASN A 425 11.56 15.57 -23.03
N SER A 426 11.70 14.28 -23.38
CA SER A 426 12.99 13.53 -23.43
C SER A 426 13.63 13.37 -24.81
N ASN A 427 14.64 12.51 -24.99
CA ASN A 427 15.20 12.15 -26.31
C ASN A 427 15.38 10.61 -26.41
N PHE A 428 15.79 9.94 -25.33
CA PHE A 428 15.98 8.48 -25.28
C PHE A 428 15.50 7.92 -23.94
N VAL A 429 14.86 6.76 -24.02
CA VAL A 429 14.40 5.98 -22.89
C VAL A 429 15.03 4.60 -22.99
N VAL A 430 15.62 4.14 -21.90
CA VAL A 430 16.31 2.85 -21.81
C VAL A 430 15.65 2.10 -20.67
N PRO A 431 14.71 1.18 -20.93
CA PRO A 431 14.36 0.19 -19.93
C PRO A 431 15.63 -0.61 -19.60
N VAL A 432 15.84 -1.15 -18.40
CA VAL A 432 16.99 -2.01 -18.03
C VAL A 432 16.93 -2.35 -16.55
N ASP A 433 17.30 -3.56 -16.13
CA ASP A 433 17.48 -3.90 -14.71
C ASP A 433 18.84 -3.36 -14.20
N ILE A 434 18.84 -2.28 -13.43
CA ILE A 434 20.05 -1.63 -12.91
C ILE A 434 20.45 -2.23 -11.57
N ASP A 435 19.48 -2.54 -10.71
CA ASP A 435 19.73 -2.95 -9.33
C ASP A 435 19.90 -4.47 -9.10
N GLY A 436 19.62 -5.27 -10.15
CA GLY A 436 19.76 -6.72 -10.20
C GLY A 436 18.56 -7.47 -9.62
N ASN A 437 17.38 -6.87 -9.62
CA ASN A 437 16.17 -7.47 -9.05
C ASN A 437 15.32 -8.26 -10.07
N ASN A 438 15.75 -8.33 -11.33
CA ASN A 438 15.07 -8.90 -12.50
C ASN A 438 13.84 -8.12 -13.00
N GLY A 439 13.58 -6.94 -12.42
CA GLY A 439 12.61 -5.95 -12.87
C GLY A 439 13.27 -4.95 -13.82
N LEU A 440 12.59 -4.54 -14.88
CA LEU A 440 13.06 -3.44 -15.73
C LEU A 440 12.93 -2.13 -14.96
N ASP A 441 14.05 -1.45 -14.74
CA ASP A 441 14.09 -0.02 -14.42
C ASP A 441 13.97 0.82 -15.70
N LEU A 442 13.85 2.14 -15.54
CA LEU A 442 13.81 3.08 -16.66
C LEU A 442 14.86 4.16 -16.49
N ILE A 443 15.80 4.25 -17.43
CA ILE A 443 16.78 5.33 -17.52
C ILE A 443 16.33 6.31 -18.60
N TRP A 444 16.41 7.57 -18.24
CA TRP A 444 15.96 8.70 -19.04
C TRP A 444 17.08 9.72 -19.11
N SER A 445 17.34 10.30 -20.28
CA SER A 445 18.36 11.36 -20.40
C SER A 445 17.98 12.41 -21.44
N LYS A 446 18.06 13.70 -21.07
CA LYS A 446 18.00 14.83 -22.00
C LYS A 446 18.63 16.08 -21.40
N ALA A 447 19.25 16.88 -22.26
CA ALA A 447 19.52 18.30 -22.04
C ALA A 447 20.00 18.61 -20.62
N ASN A 448 21.13 18.01 -20.24
CA ASN A 448 21.79 18.20 -18.95
C ASN A 448 21.20 17.42 -17.76
N LYS A 449 20.23 16.53 -17.96
CA LYS A 449 19.63 15.74 -16.87
C LYS A 449 19.48 14.26 -17.25
N THR A 450 19.83 13.36 -16.33
CA THR A 450 19.53 11.93 -16.40
C THR A 450 18.63 11.58 -15.22
N ILE A 451 17.57 10.82 -15.43
CA ILE A 451 16.63 10.36 -14.41
C ILE A 451 16.63 8.84 -14.46
N VAL A 452 16.62 8.23 -13.29
CA VAL A 452 16.44 6.79 -13.15
C VAL A 452 15.16 6.55 -12.36
N PHE A 453 14.28 5.74 -12.92
CA PHE A 453 13.10 5.20 -12.25
C PHE A 453 13.44 3.76 -11.90
N LEU A 454 13.65 3.49 -10.61
CA LEU A 454 13.90 2.13 -10.16
C LEU A 454 12.57 1.43 -9.94
N ASP A 455 12.40 0.25 -10.52
CA ASP A 455 11.40 -0.72 -10.11
C ASP A 455 11.85 -1.28 -8.76
N ASN A 456 11.34 -0.72 -7.66
CA ASN A 456 11.78 -1.07 -6.31
C ASN A 456 11.06 -2.31 -5.74
N THR A 457 10.45 -3.14 -6.58
CA THR A 457 9.61 -4.25 -6.11
C THR A 457 10.45 -5.51 -5.86
N SER A 458 10.82 -5.73 -4.60
CA SER A 458 10.92 -7.12 -4.12
C SER A 458 9.51 -7.69 -4.13
N TYR A 459 9.11 -8.34 -5.23
CA TYR A 459 7.74 -8.85 -5.42
C TYR A 459 7.37 -9.76 -4.26
N SER A 460 6.57 -9.23 -3.36
CA SER A 460 6.00 -9.96 -2.27
C SER A 460 4.50 -9.99 -2.47
N PHE A 461 3.94 -11.17 -2.33
CA PHE A 461 2.51 -11.42 -2.34
C PHE A 461 2.09 -11.61 -0.90
N ASP A 462 0.97 -11.03 -0.48
CA ASP A 462 0.41 -11.27 0.85
C ASP A 462 -1.10 -11.14 0.72
N LEU A 463 -1.74 -12.20 0.24
CA LEU A 463 -3.19 -12.23 0.23
C LEU A 463 -3.67 -12.23 1.68
N SER A 464 -4.82 -11.66 1.96
CA SER A 464 -5.41 -11.77 3.30
C SER A 464 -6.91 -11.61 3.27
N ILE A 465 -7.54 -12.27 4.23
CA ILE A 465 -8.96 -12.16 4.49
C ILE A 465 -9.25 -12.28 5.98
N GLU A 466 -10.13 -11.43 6.48
CA GLU A 466 -10.63 -11.48 7.85
C GLU A 466 -12.13 -11.83 7.90
N GLU A 467 -12.63 -12.22 9.07
CA GLU A 467 -14.06 -12.48 9.28
C GLU A 467 -14.95 -11.27 8.91
N LYS A 468 -14.45 -10.04 9.08
CA LYS A 468 -15.18 -8.81 8.73
C LYS A 468 -15.37 -8.66 7.21
N ASP A 469 -14.53 -9.29 6.40
CA ASP A 469 -14.55 -9.20 4.94
C ASP A 469 -15.58 -10.13 4.29
N ILE A 470 -16.15 -11.05 5.08
CA ILE A 470 -17.25 -11.91 4.66
C ILE A 470 -18.57 -11.22 5.05
N SER A 471 -19.39 -10.87 4.06
CA SER A 471 -20.73 -10.29 4.30
C SER A 471 -21.81 -11.11 3.60
N PHE A 472 -22.92 -11.34 4.29
CA PHE A 472 -24.03 -12.11 3.74
C PHE A 472 -25.04 -11.18 3.09
N GLU A 473 -25.51 -11.56 1.91
CA GLU A 473 -26.62 -10.92 1.20
C GLU A 473 -27.74 -11.94 0.95
N LYS A 474 -28.91 -11.46 0.55
CA LYS A 474 -30.05 -12.34 0.27
C LYS A 474 -29.72 -13.26 -0.91
N ASN A 475 -29.51 -14.54 -0.61
CA ASN A 475 -29.11 -15.61 -1.53
C ASN A 475 -27.65 -15.59 -2.01
N ASN A 476 -26.82 -14.63 -1.59
CA ASN A 476 -25.42 -14.50 -2.01
C ASN A 476 -24.51 -14.18 -0.81
N THR A 477 -23.20 -14.40 -0.97
CA THR A 477 -22.17 -13.94 -0.03
C THR A 477 -21.20 -13.04 -0.76
N LYS A 478 -20.88 -11.88 -0.19
CA LYS A 478 -19.80 -11.00 -0.64
C LYS A 478 -18.54 -11.27 0.16
N ILE A 479 -17.42 -11.36 -0.55
CA ILE A 479 -16.11 -11.68 -0.01
C ILE A 479 -15.17 -10.57 -0.47
N THR A 480 -14.59 -9.83 0.47
CA THR A 480 -13.51 -8.89 0.16
C THR A 480 -12.17 -9.57 0.40
N VAL A 481 -11.30 -9.54 -0.59
CA VAL A 481 -9.96 -10.10 -0.53
C VAL A 481 -8.96 -8.98 -0.64
N HIS A 482 -7.95 -8.97 0.21
CA HIS A 482 -6.89 -7.98 0.21
C HIS A 482 -5.60 -8.60 -0.32
N ASN A 483 -4.78 -7.81 -1.00
CA ASN A 483 -3.37 -8.09 -1.21
C ASN A 483 -2.59 -6.97 -0.51
N ASN A 484 -1.85 -7.31 0.55
CA ASN A 484 -0.99 -6.37 1.26
C ASN A 484 0.42 -6.31 0.65
N GLY A 485 0.71 -7.21 -0.28
CA GLY A 485 1.94 -7.24 -1.07
C GLY A 485 1.91 -6.24 -2.23
N ASP A 486 3.07 -6.05 -2.85
CA ASP A 486 3.23 -5.14 -3.99
C ASP A 486 3.10 -5.84 -5.35
N GLY A 487 3.11 -7.19 -5.37
CA GLY A 487 2.98 -7.97 -6.60
C GLY A 487 1.56 -8.00 -7.17
N PHE A 488 1.43 -8.13 -8.49
CA PHE A 488 0.15 -8.42 -9.15
C PHE A 488 -0.11 -9.93 -9.14
N ILE A 489 -1.27 -10.32 -8.62
CA ILE A 489 -1.69 -11.71 -8.59
C ILE A 489 -2.77 -11.88 -9.65
N GLU A 490 -2.46 -12.62 -10.71
CA GLU A 490 -3.44 -13.02 -11.69
C GLU A 490 -4.14 -14.31 -11.25
N ASN A 491 -5.47 -14.35 -11.32
CA ASN A 491 -6.25 -15.55 -11.05
C ASN A 491 -6.02 -16.18 -9.65
N ALA A 492 -5.93 -15.35 -8.60
CA ALA A 492 -5.97 -15.82 -7.23
C ALA A 492 -7.19 -16.73 -7.02
N GLU A 493 -6.96 -18.01 -6.74
CA GLU A 493 -8.02 -19.00 -6.59
C GLU A 493 -8.62 -18.92 -5.20
N ILE A 494 -9.87 -18.48 -5.11
CA ILE A 494 -10.61 -18.28 -3.86
C ILE A 494 -11.64 -19.39 -3.72
N LEU A 495 -11.50 -20.21 -2.69
CA LEU A 495 -12.44 -21.27 -2.34
C LEU A 495 -13.43 -20.75 -1.29
N ALA A 496 -14.70 -20.66 -1.67
CA ALA A 496 -15.80 -20.49 -0.73
C ALA A 496 -16.43 -21.87 -0.43
N LEU A 497 -16.57 -22.23 0.85
CA LEU A 497 -17.03 -23.54 1.30
C LEU A 497 -18.05 -23.39 2.43
N ASN A 498 -19.26 -23.92 2.26
CA ASN A 498 -20.18 -24.17 3.38
C ASN A 498 -19.61 -25.33 4.20
N ALA A 499 -19.13 -25.03 5.41
CA ALA A 499 -18.41 -25.97 6.27
C ALA A 499 -19.28 -27.14 6.77
N ASP A 500 -20.60 -26.94 6.83
CA ASP A 500 -21.55 -27.94 7.34
C ASP A 500 -22.06 -28.88 6.26
N THR A 501 -22.31 -28.36 5.05
CA THR A 501 -22.85 -29.13 3.93
C THR A 501 -21.78 -29.60 2.94
N MET A 502 -20.57 -29.06 3.04
CA MET A 502 -19.46 -29.24 2.11
C MET A 502 -19.74 -28.73 0.68
N GLN A 503 -20.79 -27.93 0.49
CA GLN A 503 -21.02 -27.23 -0.78
C GLN A 503 -19.93 -26.17 -0.98
N ASN A 504 -19.27 -26.18 -2.13
CA ASN A 504 -18.21 -25.22 -2.45
C ASN A 504 -18.40 -24.51 -3.79
N GLN A 505 -17.65 -23.43 -3.95
CA GLN A 505 -17.49 -22.67 -5.19
C GLN A 505 -16.07 -22.11 -5.24
N THR A 506 -15.35 -22.35 -6.33
CA THR A 506 -14.07 -21.69 -6.62
C THR A 506 -14.32 -20.46 -7.49
N ILE A 507 -13.66 -19.36 -7.15
CA ILE A 507 -13.72 -18.09 -7.87
C ILE A 507 -12.29 -17.66 -8.15
N ALA A 508 -11.97 -17.27 -9.37
CA ALA A 508 -10.69 -16.65 -9.70
C ALA A 508 -10.83 -15.13 -9.68
N ALA A 509 -9.90 -14.43 -9.06
CA ALA A 509 -9.87 -12.97 -9.04
C ALA A 509 -8.44 -12.46 -9.26
N SER A 510 -8.30 -11.37 -10.01
CA SER A 510 -7.00 -10.72 -10.18
C SER A 510 -6.89 -9.51 -9.25
N ILE A 511 -5.80 -9.42 -8.47
CA ILE A 511 -5.61 -8.41 -7.42
C ILE A 511 -4.27 -7.70 -7.65
N ARG A 512 -4.31 -6.38 -7.84
CA ARG A 512 -3.15 -5.55 -8.22
C ARG A 512 -2.52 -4.88 -7.03
N GLY A 513 -1.24 -5.19 -6.77
CA GLY A 513 -0.45 -4.57 -5.71
C GLY A 513 -1.21 -4.47 -4.39
N LYS A 514 -1.01 -3.37 -3.67
CA LYS A 514 -1.70 -3.07 -2.41
C LYS A 514 -3.15 -2.64 -2.65
N SER A 515 -4.05 -3.60 -2.90
CA SER A 515 -5.47 -3.33 -3.14
C SER A 515 -6.39 -4.40 -2.56
N SER A 516 -7.70 -4.12 -2.61
CA SER A 516 -8.75 -5.04 -2.20
C SER A 516 -9.77 -5.22 -3.32
N ILE A 517 -10.28 -6.44 -3.51
CA ILE A 517 -11.38 -6.74 -4.44
C ILE A 517 -12.56 -7.38 -3.70
N THR A 518 -13.78 -6.96 -4.03
CA THR A 518 -15.00 -7.62 -3.53
C THR A 518 -15.60 -8.50 -4.62
N ILE A 519 -15.73 -9.79 -4.33
CA ILE A 519 -16.36 -10.79 -5.20
C ILE A 519 -17.65 -11.32 -4.58
N SER A 520 -18.49 -11.98 -5.39
CA SER A 520 -19.75 -12.58 -4.94
C SER A 520 -19.76 -14.09 -5.16
N SER A 521 -20.17 -14.84 -4.15
CA SER A 521 -20.42 -16.28 -4.18
C SER A 521 -21.92 -16.58 -4.04
N ASN A 522 -22.40 -17.59 -4.75
CA ASN A 522 -23.81 -18.02 -4.73
C ASN A 522 -24.05 -19.18 -3.74
N ILE A 523 -23.17 -19.34 -2.74
CA ILE A 523 -23.36 -20.36 -1.69
C ILE A 523 -24.51 -19.94 -0.79
N THR A 524 -25.51 -20.81 -0.70
CA THR A 524 -26.67 -20.61 0.19
C THR A 524 -26.38 -21.23 1.55
N LEU A 525 -26.61 -20.47 2.62
CA LEU A 525 -26.41 -20.90 4.00
C LEU A 525 -27.74 -20.91 4.75
N LYS A 526 -27.92 -21.88 5.65
CA LYS A 526 -29.01 -21.88 6.63
C LYS A 526 -28.53 -21.33 7.97
N GLU A 527 -29.47 -20.82 8.77
CA GLU A 527 -29.17 -20.39 10.14
C GLU A 527 -28.42 -21.48 10.90
N GLY A 528 -27.26 -21.12 11.45
CA GLY A 528 -26.37 -22.03 12.16
C GLY A 528 -25.21 -22.55 11.32
N GLU A 529 -25.32 -22.56 9.99
CA GLU A 529 -24.26 -23.02 9.09
C GLU A 529 -23.15 -21.96 8.95
N ALA A 530 -21.94 -22.39 8.57
CA ALA A 530 -20.81 -21.48 8.42
C ALA A 530 -20.16 -21.51 7.04
N LEU A 531 -19.59 -20.36 6.67
CA LEU A 531 -18.80 -20.18 5.46
C LEU A 531 -17.33 -20.09 5.82
N LEU A 532 -16.53 -20.97 5.21
CA LEU A 532 -15.07 -20.89 5.18
C LEU A 532 -14.66 -20.30 3.84
N ILE A 533 -13.82 -19.27 3.88
CA ILE A 533 -13.11 -18.75 2.72
C ILE A 533 -11.64 -19.11 2.87
N GLN A 534 -11.06 -19.64 1.80
CA GLN A 534 -9.62 -19.88 1.68
C GLN A 534 -9.13 -19.21 0.41
N LEU A 535 -8.14 -18.33 0.55
CA LEU A 535 -7.39 -17.72 -0.54
C LEU A 535 -6.25 -18.64 -0.93
N ASP A 536 -5.87 -18.61 -2.20
CA ASP A 536 -4.85 -19.47 -2.80
C ASP A 536 -4.91 -20.91 -2.30
N TYR A 537 -6.10 -21.54 -2.39
CA TYR A 537 -6.32 -22.80 -1.68
C TYR A 537 -5.44 -23.97 -2.17
N ASP A 538 -4.83 -23.82 -3.36
CA ASP A 538 -3.88 -24.77 -3.96
C ASP A 538 -2.41 -24.43 -3.64
N ASP A 539 -2.14 -23.34 -2.90
CA ASP A 539 -0.79 -22.91 -2.47
C ASP A 539 0.15 -22.70 -3.67
N LYS A 540 -0.36 -22.02 -4.71
CA LYS A 540 0.37 -21.74 -5.96
C LYS A 540 1.13 -20.43 -5.91
N ILE A 541 0.75 -19.52 -5.02
CA ILE A 541 1.30 -18.17 -4.88
C ILE A 541 2.23 -18.20 -3.66
N ASN A 542 3.50 -17.82 -3.87
CA ASN A 542 4.47 -17.76 -2.78
C ASN A 542 4.30 -16.46 -1.99
N GLU A 543 3.65 -16.53 -0.83
CA GLU A 543 3.27 -15.37 -0.03
C GLU A 543 4.15 -15.12 1.20
N ILE A 544 4.09 -13.89 1.75
CA ILE A 544 4.80 -13.53 3.00
C ILE A 544 4.17 -14.24 4.21
N ASP A 545 2.84 -14.28 4.28
CA ASP A 545 2.11 -14.85 5.42
C ASP A 545 0.89 -15.69 5.00
N GLU A 546 1.09 -16.95 4.62
CA GLU A 546 -0.02 -17.87 4.28
C GLU A 546 -1.10 -18.05 5.39
N LYS A 547 -0.88 -17.58 6.62
CA LYS A 547 -1.82 -17.78 7.74
C LYS A 547 -2.98 -16.81 7.75
N ASN A 548 -2.92 -15.73 6.99
CA ASN A 548 -4.01 -14.76 6.86
C ASN A 548 -4.94 -15.10 5.66
N ASN A 549 -4.67 -16.20 4.94
CA ASN A 549 -5.43 -16.67 3.78
C ASN A 549 -6.71 -17.42 4.10
N PHE A 550 -7.15 -17.43 5.35
CA PHE A 550 -8.39 -18.09 5.73
C PHE A 550 -9.24 -17.24 6.66
N ALA A 551 -10.52 -17.18 6.36
CA ALA A 551 -11.52 -16.56 7.21
C ALA A 551 -12.74 -17.47 7.34
N PHE A 552 -13.33 -17.46 8.53
CA PHE A 552 -14.50 -18.25 8.85
C PHE A 552 -15.58 -17.33 9.41
N LYS A 553 -16.82 -17.46 8.90
CA LYS A 553 -17.95 -16.70 9.43
C LYS A 553 -19.22 -17.55 9.47
N LYS A 554 -19.87 -17.56 10.63
CA LYS A 554 -21.13 -18.26 10.84
C LYS A 554 -22.32 -17.42 10.39
N PHE A 555 -23.27 -18.04 9.69
CA PHE A 555 -24.53 -17.42 9.31
C PHE A 555 -25.58 -17.63 10.41
N GLU A 556 -25.72 -16.65 11.29
CA GLU A 556 -26.68 -16.62 12.40
C GLU A 556 -28.14 -16.32 11.99
N GLY A 557 -28.46 -16.31 10.69
CA GLY A 557 -29.84 -16.06 10.23
C GLY A 557 -30.42 -14.68 10.57
N PHE A 558 -29.56 -13.70 10.88
CA PHE A 558 -29.99 -12.34 11.18
C PHE A 558 -30.75 -11.66 10.03
N PRO A 559 -31.62 -10.69 10.31
CA PRO A 559 -32.33 -9.94 9.27
C PRO A 559 -31.37 -9.13 8.39
N PHE A 560 -31.69 -9.03 7.11
CA PHE A 560 -31.03 -8.10 6.20
C PHE A 560 -31.50 -6.67 6.49
N VAL A 561 -30.55 -5.76 6.71
CA VAL A 561 -30.79 -4.35 7.06
C VAL A 561 -30.34 -3.45 5.92
N PHE A 562 -31.24 -2.58 5.48
CA PHE A 562 -30.92 -1.43 4.63
C PHE A 562 -30.91 -0.17 5.49
N VAL A 563 -29.89 0.69 5.30
CA VAL A 563 -29.77 1.97 6.00
C VAL A 563 -29.68 3.09 4.98
N SER A 564 -30.52 4.11 5.14
CA SER A 564 -30.49 5.33 4.34
C SER A 564 -30.52 6.54 5.27
N ALA A 565 -29.63 7.50 5.03
CA ALA A 565 -29.61 8.78 5.72
C ALA A 565 -29.87 9.91 4.70
N ASP A 566 -30.64 10.91 5.10
CA ASP A 566 -30.83 12.17 4.37
C ASP A 566 -30.97 13.27 5.42
N LEU A 567 -29.87 13.99 5.59
CA LEU A 567 -29.65 14.97 6.66
C LEU A 567 -29.65 16.39 6.08
N GLU A 568 -29.70 17.41 6.94
CA GLU A 568 -29.59 18.81 6.46
C GLU A 568 -28.19 19.14 5.94
N ILE A 569 -27.18 18.35 6.30
CA ILE A 569 -25.79 18.50 5.92
C ILE A 569 -25.34 17.18 5.31
N ASN A 570 -25.16 17.18 3.98
CA ASN A 570 -24.99 15.95 3.20
C ASN A 570 -23.71 15.18 3.57
N ASN A 571 -22.65 15.88 3.99
CA ASN A 571 -21.36 15.24 4.32
C ASN A 571 -21.39 14.38 5.60
N LEU A 572 -22.52 14.36 6.34
CA LEU A 572 -22.73 13.60 7.57
C LEU A 572 -23.40 12.24 7.35
N GLU A 573 -24.00 12.00 6.18
CA GLU A 573 -24.84 10.83 5.93
C GLU A 573 -24.08 9.51 6.12
N GLU A 574 -22.84 9.44 5.61
CA GLU A 574 -21.96 8.29 5.75
C GLU A 574 -21.64 7.98 7.22
N GLU A 575 -21.41 9.00 8.07
CA GLU A 575 -21.08 8.78 9.49
C GLU A 575 -22.22 8.09 10.25
N PHE A 576 -23.48 8.40 9.91
CA PHE A 576 -24.63 7.72 10.48
C PHE A 576 -24.80 6.30 9.95
N ILE A 577 -24.61 6.11 8.65
CA ILE A 577 -24.70 4.78 8.03
C ILE A 577 -23.63 3.87 8.63
N ASP A 578 -22.40 4.34 8.73
CA ASP A 578 -21.27 3.61 9.31
C ASP A 578 -21.48 3.36 10.79
N PHE A 579 -21.99 4.35 11.55
CA PHE A 579 -22.32 4.14 12.97
C PHE A 579 -23.34 3.02 13.17
N ILE A 580 -24.42 2.98 12.38
CA ILE A 580 -25.39 1.88 12.44
C ILE A 580 -24.76 0.56 12.00
N LYS A 581 -23.88 0.58 10.98
CA LYS A 581 -23.17 -0.60 10.47
C LYS A 581 -22.23 -1.22 11.49
N ASP A 582 -21.51 -0.39 12.22
CA ASP A 582 -20.49 -0.81 13.19
C ASP A 582 -21.10 -1.33 14.50
N ASN A 583 -22.36 -0.93 14.82
CA ASN A 583 -22.93 -1.15 16.15
C ASN A 583 -24.17 -2.05 16.22
N LEU A 584 -24.86 -2.35 15.11
CA LEU A 584 -26.03 -3.22 15.13
C LEU A 584 -25.59 -4.70 15.12
N LYS A 585 -25.69 -5.36 16.28
CA LYS A 585 -25.05 -6.67 16.50
C LYS A 585 -25.75 -7.82 15.77
N SER A 586 -27.03 -7.66 15.45
CA SER A 586 -27.89 -8.75 14.98
C SER A 586 -28.42 -8.49 13.57
N SER A 587 -27.52 -8.20 12.62
CA SER A 587 -27.93 -7.85 11.25
C SER A 587 -26.92 -8.18 10.15
N TYR A 588 -27.42 -8.25 8.90
CA TYR A 588 -26.60 -8.29 7.69
C TYR A 588 -26.93 -7.11 6.79
N TYR A 589 -25.96 -6.30 6.41
CA TYR A 589 -26.23 -5.08 5.64
C TYR A 589 -26.38 -5.34 4.15
N THR A 590 -27.34 -4.66 3.53
CA THR A 590 -27.55 -4.66 2.07
C THR A 590 -27.65 -3.23 1.55
N ASN A 591 -27.07 -2.99 0.38
CA ASN A 591 -27.24 -1.71 -0.34
C ASN A 591 -28.51 -1.70 -1.20
N ASP A 592 -29.13 -2.86 -1.46
CA ASP A 592 -30.43 -2.96 -2.13
C ASP A 592 -31.56 -2.99 -1.10
N GLU A 593 -32.35 -1.92 -1.09
CA GLU A 593 -33.52 -1.75 -0.23
C GLU A 593 -34.54 -2.90 -0.39
N ASN A 594 -34.65 -3.50 -1.58
CA ASN A 594 -35.61 -4.58 -1.83
C ASN A 594 -35.20 -5.92 -1.21
N ASN A 595 -33.93 -6.07 -0.86
CA ASN A 595 -33.41 -7.27 -0.20
C ASN A 595 -33.53 -7.22 1.32
N ALA A 596 -33.82 -6.06 1.89
CA ALA A 596 -33.87 -5.86 3.34
C ALA A 596 -35.15 -6.41 3.98
N ASN A 597 -35.00 -7.03 5.15
CA ASN A 597 -36.08 -7.32 6.09
C ASN A 597 -36.36 -6.15 7.02
N VAL A 598 -35.35 -5.33 7.29
CA VAL A 598 -35.41 -4.16 8.15
C VAL A 598 -34.88 -2.95 7.37
N LYS A 599 -35.63 -1.87 7.33
CA LYS A 599 -35.27 -0.65 6.61
C LYS A 599 -35.16 0.50 7.59
N ILE A 600 -33.97 1.08 7.72
CA ILE A 600 -33.65 2.15 8.67
C ILE A 600 -33.50 3.45 7.89
N TYR A 601 -34.32 4.44 8.21
CA TYR A 601 -34.36 5.73 7.54
C TYR A 601 -34.04 6.85 8.54
N ILE A 602 -32.91 7.50 8.32
CA ILE A 602 -32.32 8.49 9.23
C ILE A 602 -32.49 9.89 8.66
N GLY A 603 -32.95 10.81 9.50
CA GLY A 603 -33.12 12.22 9.18
C GLY A 603 -34.55 12.59 8.80
N LYS A 604 -34.99 13.76 9.24
CA LYS A 604 -36.31 14.32 8.93
C LYS A 604 -36.48 14.65 7.44
N ASN A 605 -35.37 14.78 6.71
CA ASN A 605 -35.39 15.08 5.28
C ASN A 605 -35.58 13.84 4.40
N ASN A 606 -35.26 12.66 4.92
CA ASN A 606 -35.43 11.39 4.23
C ASN A 606 -36.82 11.24 3.61
N ILE A 607 -36.83 10.93 2.32
CA ILE A 607 -38.05 10.86 1.50
C ILE A 607 -39.07 9.90 2.13
N PHE A 608 -38.62 8.75 2.63
CA PHE A 608 -39.50 7.78 3.28
C PHE A 608 -40.10 8.37 4.57
N ASN A 609 -39.27 8.95 5.44
CA ASN A 609 -39.73 9.59 6.67
C ASN A 609 -40.79 10.67 6.38
N LYS A 610 -40.54 11.55 5.40
CA LYS A 610 -41.49 12.60 4.97
C LYS A 610 -42.82 12.03 4.50
N GLN A 611 -42.79 10.99 3.66
CA GLN A 611 -44.01 10.36 3.14
C GLN A 611 -44.84 9.68 4.24
N LYS A 612 -44.19 9.20 5.32
CA LYS A 612 -44.86 8.51 6.42
C LYS A 612 -45.41 9.42 7.52
N ILE A 613 -45.10 10.73 7.53
CA ILE A 613 -45.58 11.68 8.55
C ILE A 613 -47.10 11.60 8.79
N LEU A 614 -47.92 11.63 7.73
CA LEU A 614 -49.38 11.57 7.87
C LEU A 614 -49.85 10.19 8.37
N PHE A 615 -49.18 9.12 7.94
CA PHE A 615 -49.47 7.77 8.37
C PHE A 615 -49.18 7.59 9.86
N THR A 616 -48.00 7.98 10.33
CA THR A 616 -47.63 7.84 11.75
C THR A 616 -48.46 8.74 12.65
N LYS A 617 -48.79 9.95 12.18
CA LYS A 617 -49.71 10.86 12.89
C LYS A 617 -51.08 10.21 13.13
N ASN A 618 -51.67 9.65 12.08
CA ASN A 618 -53.03 9.13 12.15
C ASN A 618 -53.12 7.77 12.87
N ASN A 619 -52.10 6.92 12.76
CA ASN A 619 -52.14 5.56 13.29
C ASN A 619 -51.51 5.42 14.68
N PHE A 620 -50.48 6.21 14.97
CA PHE A 620 -49.66 6.02 16.17
C PHE A 620 -49.54 7.27 17.05
N GLY A 621 -50.02 8.43 16.57
CA GLY A 621 -50.03 9.66 17.34
C GLY A 621 -48.67 10.32 17.49
N TYR A 622 -47.69 10.01 16.63
CA TYR A 622 -46.42 10.72 16.58
C TYR A 622 -46.06 11.16 15.16
N TYR A 623 -45.39 12.30 15.04
CA TYR A 623 -44.99 12.88 13.77
C TYR A 623 -44.04 14.07 13.97
N TYR A 624 -43.34 14.46 12.91
CA TYR A 624 -42.58 15.71 12.86
C TYR A 624 -43.39 16.78 12.13
N ASP A 625 -43.46 17.99 12.69
CA ASP A 625 -44.15 19.14 12.06
C ASP A 625 -43.59 20.48 12.55
N PHE A 626 -43.40 21.43 11.62
CA PHE A 626 -42.89 22.78 11.89
C PHE A 626 -41.70 22.86 12.87
N GLY A 627 -40.69 21.99 12.74
CA GLY A 627 -39.51 22.03 13.61
C GLY A 627 -39.67 21.33 14.97
N ASN A 628 -40.79 20.66 15.20
CA ASN A 628 -41.08 19.99 16.47
C ASN A 628 -41.45 18.51 16.25
N ILE A 629 -41.07 17.67 17.19
CA ILE A 629 -41.54 16.28 17.29
C ILE A 629 -42.78 16.27 18.18
N TYR A 630 -43.89 15.78 17.65
CA TYR A 630 -45.11 15.50 18.40
C TYR A 630 -45.11 14.02 18.73
N TYR A 631 -45.21 13.68 20.02
CA TYR A 631 -45.25 12.31 20.49
C TYR A 631 -46.38 12.15 21.49
N LYS A 632 -47.52 11.61 21.03
CA LYS A 632 -48.75 11.49 21.82
C LYS A 632 -49.17 12.87 22.34
N ASP A 633 -49.18 13.07 23.65
CA ASP A 633 -49.53 14.34 24.29
C ASP A 633 -48.31 15.25 24.57
N LYS A 634 -47.10 14.83 24.18
CA LYS A 634 -45.86 15.61 24.35
C LYS A 634 -45.48 16.35 23.06
N VAL A 635 -44.89 17.53 23.22
CA VAL A 635 -44.27 18.31 22.14
C VAL A 635 -42.80 18.53 22.49
N GLY A 636 -41.90 17.92 21.72
CA GLY A 636 -40.47 18.17 21.79
C GLY A 636 -40.08 19.32 20.86
N SER A 637 -39.68 20.45 21.44
CA SER A 637 -39.31 21.66 20.71
C SER A 637 -37.82 22.02 20.84
N LEU A 638 -37.05 21.24 21.59
CA LEU A 638 -35.63 21.48 21.84
C LEU A 638 -34.77 20.80 20.76
N PRO A 639 -33.56 21.32 20.45
CA PRO A 639 -32.68 20.78 19.42
C PRO A 639 -32.38 19.28 19.54
N TYR A 640 -32.19 18.81 20.78
CA TYR A 640 -31.85 17.43 21.12
C TYR A 640 -33.05 16.50 21.23
N ASN A 641 -34.28 17.00 21.03
CA ASN A 641 -35.42 16.10 20.97
C ASN A 641 -35.31 15.20 19.73
N GLY A 642 -35.49 13.90 19.94
CA GLY A 642 -35.38 12.86 18.93
C GLY A 642 -36.53 11.86 19.00
N LEU A 643 -36.73 11.11 17.93
CA LEU A 643 -37.69 10.03 17.86
C LEU A 643 -37.05 8.82 17.16
N ILE A 644 -37.26 7.66 17.76
CA ILE A 644 -37.07 6.36 17.13
C ILE A 644 -38.45 5.73 17.01
N SER A 645 -38.80 5.20 15.85
CA SER A 645 -40.02 4.42 15.70
C SER A 645 -39.82 3.26 14.75
N ALA A 646 -40.27 2.08 15.13
CA ALA A 646 -40.33 0.90 14.29
C ALA A 646 -41.80 0.48 14.08
N PHE A 647 -42.18 0.14 12.85
CA PHE A 647 -43.51 -0.44 12.54
C PHE A 647 -43.46 -1.42 11.38
N ASN A 648 -44.41 -2.35 11.33
CA ASN A 648 -44.59 -3.29 10.22
C ASN A 648 -45.60 -2.73 9.20
N GLU A 649 -45.22 -2.60 7.94
CA GLU A 649 -46.04 -1.95 6.91
C GLU A 649 -47.05 -2.89 6.22
N ASN A 650 -46.91 -4.21 6.35
CA ASN A 650 -47.79 -5.16 5.64
C ASN A 650 -48.18 -6.35 6.51
N ASN A 651 -49.44 -6.36 6.98
CA ASN A 651 -50.09 -7.54 7.58
C ASN A 651 -50.83 -8.41 6.52
N THR A 652 -50.50 -8.26 5.24
CA THR A 652 -51.10 -9.07 4.18
C THR A 652 -50.56 -10.50 4.27
N ILE A 653 -51.44 -11.45 4.58
CA ILE A 653 -51.13 -12.87 4.75
C ILE A 653 -50.29 -13.37 3.55
N GLY A 654 -49.01 -13.69 3.81
CA GLY A 654 -48.09 -14.28 2.83
C GLY A 654 -46.90 -13.42 2.38
N GLN A 655 -46.80 -12.16 2.82
CA GLN A 655 -45.57 -11.36 2.63
C GLN A 655 -44.70 -11.40 3.90
N ASN A 656 -43.39 -11.47 3.74
CA ASN A 656 -42.44 -11.37 4.85
C ASN A 656 -42.65 -10.01 5.57
N ASN A 657 -42.68 -10.03 6.91
CA ASN A 657 -42.76 -8.82 7.71
C ASN A 657 -41.56 -7.92 7.42
N ILE A 658 -41.78 -6.78 6.77
CA ILE A 658 -40.77 -5.74 6.59
C ILE A 658 -40.93 -4.75 7.73
N ILE A 659 -39.88 -4.58 8.52
CA ILE A 659 -39.83 -3.62 9.63
C ILE A 659 -39.24 -2.32 9.10
N ASN A 660 -39.99 -1.23 9.20
CA ASN A 660 -39.47 0.10 8.90
C ASN A 660 -39.13 0.81 10.19
N ILE A 661 -37.92 1.36 10.28
CA ILE A 661 -37.41 2.11 11.42
C ILE A 661 -37.14 3.55 10.98
N LEU A 662 -37.78 4.50 11.63
CA LEU A 662 -37.59 5.94 11.42
C LEU A 662 -36.76 6.50 12.57
N ILE A 663 -35.69 7.21 12.24
CA ILE A 663 -34.83 7.90 13.22
C ILE A 663 -34.72 9.36 12.79
N TYR A 664 -35.20 10.29 13.60
CA TYR A 664 -35.03 11.72 13.31
C TYR A 664 -35.08 12.59 14.56
N GLY A 665 -34.33 13.69 14.54
CA GLY A 665 -34.36 14.74 15.54
C GLY A 665 -34.94 16.05 15.03
N ASN A 666 -35.22 16.96 15.97
CA ASN A 666 -35.50 18.36 15.62
C ASN A 666 -34.31 18.98 14.90
N ASN A 667 -33.10 18.78 15.45
CA ASN A 667 -31.81 19.11 14.83
C ASN A 667 -30.91 17.86 14.77
N ILE A 668 -29.66 18.06 14.35
CA ILE A 668 -28.64 17.01 14.30
C ILE A 668 -28.38 16.38 15.68
N ASP A 669 -28.45 17.15 16.77
CA ASP A 669 -28.32 16.68 18.16
C ASP A 669 -29.31 15.55 18.46
N GLY A 670 -30.60 15.81 18.19
CA GLY A 670 -31.66 14.85 18.44
C GLY A 670 -31.57 13.64 17.51
N THR A 671 -31.02 13.81 16.31
CA THR A 671 -30.81 12.72 15.37
C THR A 671 -29.68 11.80 15.85
N ILE A 672 -28.56 12.35 16.32
CA ILE A 672 -27.46 11.60 16.95
C ILE A 672 -27.98 10.87 18.20
N ALA A 673 -28.68 11.57 19.09
CA ALA A 673 -29.22 10.98 20.32
C ALA A 673 -30.20 9.83 20.03
N ALA A 674 -31.09 10.00 19.05
CA ALA A 674 -32.01 8.96 18.61
C ALA A 674 -31.27 7.75 17.97
N ALA A 675 -30.25 7.97 17.15
CA ALA A 675 -29.45 6.88 16.59
C ALA A 675 -28.74 6.05 17.69
N LYS A 676 -28.17 6.72 18.69
CA LYS A 676 -27.51 6.06 19.83
C LYS A 676 -28.50 5.29 20.70
N GLU A 677 -29.66 5.87 20.99
CA GLU A 677 -30.72 5.19 21.74
C GLU A 677 -31.31 4.00 20.95
N PHE A 678 -31.33 4.07 19.62
CA PHE A 678 -31.73 2.95 18.79
C PHE A 678 -30.76 1.76 18.96
N ILE A 679 -29.46 1.99 18.88
CA ILE A 679 -28.44 0.95 19.14
C ILE A 679 -28.57 0.39 20.57
N ASN A 680 -28.71 1.25 21.57
CA ASN A 680 -28.86 0.82 22.98
C ASN A 680 -30.12 -0.04 23.21
N LYS A 681 -31.13 0.09 22.34
CA LYS A 681 -32.44 -0.56 22.45
C LYS A 681 -32.75 -1.41 21.22
N GLU A 682 -31.73 -1.87 20.48
CA GLU A 682 -31.88 -2.62 19.22
C GLU A 682 -32.96 -3.73 19.31
N PRO A 683 -32.99 -4.59 20.36
CA PRO A 683 -33.99 -5.67 20.45
C PRO A 683 -35.45 -5.17 20.49
N ASP A 684 -35.69 -3.97 21.03
CA ASP A 684 -37.02 -3.39 21.16
C ASP A 684 -37.60 -2.95 19.80
N PHE A 685 -36.73 -2.72 18.80
CA PHE A 685 -37.11 -2.22 17.48
C PHE A 685 -37.01 -3.27 16.38
N LEU A 686 -36.09 -4.25 16.51
CA LEU A 686 -35.96 -5.34 15.54
C LEU A 686 -37.01 -6.46 15.73
N ASN A 687 -37.59 -6.60 16.92
CA ASN A 687 -38.54 -7.68 17.25
C ASN A 687 -39.95 -7.17 17.57
N ILE A 688 -40.54 -6.41 16.66
CA ILE A 688 -41.86 -5.81 16.85
C ILE A 688 -42.98 -6.61 16.18
N ASN A 689 -44.13 -6.71 16.86
CA ASN A 689 -45.35 -7.30 16.29
C ASN A 689 -46.19 -6.29 15.49
N ASN A 690 -46.17 -5.01 15.88
CA ASN A 690 -46.98 -3.97 15.25
C ASN A 690 -46.21 -2.63 15.16
N GLU A 691 -46.01 -1.98 16.29
CA GLU A 691 -45.29 -0.71 16.41
C GLU A 691 -44.58 -0.63 17.76
N ASN A 692 -43.42 0.04 17.78
CA ASN A 692 -42.76 0.48 18.99
C ASN A 692 -42.05 1.82 18.72
N SER A 693 -42.11 2.74 19.67
CA SER A 693 -41.50 4.06 19.52
C SER A 693 -40.93 4.57 20.83
N PHE A 694 -39.82 5.30 20.73
CA PHE A 694 -39.12 5.90 21.85
C PHE A 694 -38.86 7.38 21.56
N PHE A 695 -39.36 8.23 22.46
CA PHE A 695 -39.16 9.67 22.39
C PHE A 695 -37.96 10.06 23.25
N VAL A 696 -37.01 10.75 22.63
CA VAL A 696 -35.78 11.24 23.27
C VAL A 696 -36.02 12.68 23.69
N ASP A 697 -36.00 12.94 25.00
CA ASP A 697 -36.21 14.26 25.60
C ASP A 697 -35.12 14.63 26.62
N ASP A 698 -35.37 15.65 27.43
CA ASP A 698 -34.45 16.19 28.43
C ASP A 698 -34.27 15.29 29.65
N GLU A 699 -35.12 14.27 29.81
CA GLU A 699 -34.92 13.19 30.78
C GLU A 699 -33.91 12.15 30.27
N ASN A 700 -33.56 12.18 28.97
CA ASN A 700 -32.58 11.28 28.38
C ASN A 700 -31.16 11.85 28.50
N LEU A 701 -30.32 11.18 29.28
CA LEU A 701 -28.93 11.61 29.54
C LEU A 701 -28.07 11.64 28.27
N VAL A 702 -28.31 10.74 27.29
CA VAL A 702 -27.58 10.72 26.01
C VAL A 702 -27.89 11.99 25.22
N ALA A 703 -29.14 12.45 25.21
CA ALA A 703 -29.56 13.67 24.52
C ALA A 703 -28.90 14.92 25.11
N VAL A 704 -28.95 15.07 26.44
CA VAL A 704 -28.34 16.20 27.15
C VAL A 704 -26.82 16.23 26.91
N ARG A 705 -26.18 15.05 26.93
CA ARG A 705 -24.73 14.91 26.68
C ARG A 705 -24.34 15.30 25.26
N VAL A 706 -25.05 14.78 24.26
CA VAL A 706 -24.80 15.11 22.84
C VAL A 706 -24.97 16.60 22.62
N PHE A 707 -26.04 17.18 23.15
CA PHE A 707 -26.28 18.61 23.07
C PHE A 707 -25.12 19.43 23.65
N ASP A 708 -24.70 19.08 24.87
CA ASP A 708 -23.58 19.74 25.54
C ASP A 708 -22.29 19.65 24.70
N PHE A 709 -21.93 18.47 24.21
CA PHE A 709 -20.73 18.25 23.43
C PHE A 709 -20.73 19.07 22.12
N LEU A 710 -21.86 19.12 21.41
CA LEU A 710 -21.94 19.86 20.15
C LEU A 710 -21.89 21.39 20.34
N HIS A 711 -22.35 21.86 21.50
CA HIS A 711 -22.50 23.29 21.80
C HIS A 711 -21.42 23.84 22.75
N ASN A 712 -20.50 23.00 23.24
CA ASN A 712 -19.43 23.44 24.13
C ASN A 712 -18.42 24.36 23.41
N THR A 713 -17.59 25.03 24.21
CA THR A 713 -16.54 25.91 23.70
C THR A 713 -15.50 25.11 22.93
N GLY A 714 -15.37 25.38 21.63
CA GLY A 714 -14.49 24.67 20.70
C GLY A 714 -15.23 23.94 19.58
N ASN A 715 -16.35 23.28 19.91
CA ASN A 715 -17.20 22.62 18.91
C ASN A 715 -18.28 23.55 18.35
N GLY A 716 -18.82 24.43 19.20
CA GLY A 716 -19.92 25.34 18.82
C GLY A 716 -19.61 26.25 17.63
N ASP A 717 -18.33 26.61 17.41
CA ASP A 717 -17.90 27.43 16.27
C ASP A 717 -18.05 26.70 14.92
N ASN A 718 -18.09 25.35 14.94
CA ASN A 718 -18.28 24.52 13.77
C ASN A 718 -19.71 23.97 13.64
N TYR A 719 -20.58 24.23 14.63
CA TYR A 719 -21.92 23.65 14.67
C TYR A 719 -22.75 24.02 13.44
N LEU A 720 -23.25 23.00 12.74
CA LEU A 720 -24.01 23.08 11.48
C LEU A 720 -23.25 23.68 10.28
N LEU A 721 -21.92 23.79 10.35
CA LEU A 721 -21.13 24.13 9.17
C LEU A 721 -20.89 22.87 8.33
N ASP A 722 -21.09 22.97 7.01
CA ASP A 722 -20.77 21.90 6.07
C ASP A 722 -19.25 21.83 5.82
N ASN A 723 -18.52 21.31 6.81
CA ASN A 723 -17.07 21.19 6.77
C ASN A 723 -16.59 19.90 7.47
N ASN A 724 -15.32 19.53 7.24
CA ASN A 724 -14.74 18.31 7.83
C ASN A 724 -14.61 18.38 9.36
N ALA A 725 -14.48 19.58 9.95
CA ALA A 725 -14.41 19.73 11.40
C ALA A 725 -15.72 19.31 12.06
N PHE A 726 -16.86 19.76 11.51
CA PHE A 726 -18.18 19.37 12.00
C PHE A 726 -18.49 17.89 11.73
N LYS A 727 -18.08 17.35 10.55
CA LYS A 727 -18.15 15.92 10.25
C LYS A 727 -17.46 15.08 11.35
N ASN A 728 -16.23 15.45 11.71
CA ASN A 728 -15.48 14.78 12.78
C ASN A 728 -16.15 14.93 14.15
N ILE A 729 -16.68 16.11 14.48
CA ILE A 729 -17.43 16.33 15.73
C ILE A 729 -18.64 15.39 15.79
N VAL A 730 -19.41 15.26 14.71
CA VAL A 730 -20.59 14.38 14.64
C VAL A 730 -20.19 12.90 14.74
N ARG A 731 -19.13 12.49 14.03
CA ARG A 731 -18.54 11.14 14.15
C ARG A 731 -18.18 10.83 15.60
N ASN A 732 -17.49 11.73 16.27
CA ASN A 732 -17.09 11.56 17.67
C ASN A 732 -18.31 11.48 18.60
N ALA A 733 -19.34 12.30 18.36
CA ALA A 733 -20.58 12.25 19.13
C ALA A 733 -21.31 10.91 18.96
N LEU A 734 -21.36 10.35 17.74
CA LEU A 734 -21.95 9.04 17.45
C LEU A 734 -21.17 7.92 18.15
N ARG A 735 -19.84 7.89 18.00
CA ARG A 735 -18.95 6.81 18.46
C ARG A 735 -18.58 6.85 19.95
N ASP A 736 -19.16 7.77 20.72
CA ASP A 736 -18.75 8.02 22.12
C ASP A 736 -17.23 8.31 22.18
N GLU A 737 -16.77 9.28 21.38
CA GLU A 737 -15.41 9.83 21.41
C GLU A 737 -15.45 11.30 21.86
N MET A 738 -16.32 11.61 22.85
CA MET A 738 -16.60 12.97 23.33
C MET A 738 -15.62 13.43 24.41
N PHE A 739 -14.34 13.14 24.21
CA PHE A 739 -13.27 13.46 25.13
C PHE A 739 -12.01 13.89 24.36
N THR A 740 -11.06 14.44 25.10
CA THR A 740 -9.73 14.78 24.58
C THR A 740 -8.71 13.87 25.23
N GLU A 741 -7.79 13.36 24.42
CA GLU A 741 -6.68 12.54 24.89
C GLU A 741 -5.44 13.40 25.08
N LYS A 742 -4.74 13.17 26.20
CA LYS A 742 -3.44 13.78 26.41
C LYS A 742 -2.53 12.88 27.23
N ASP A 743 -1.38 12.58 26.65
CA ASP A 743 -0.32 11.83 27.33
C ASP A 743 0.52 12.76 28.22
N TYR A 744 0.86 12.24 29.39
CA TYR A 744 1.70 12.87 30.39
C TYR A 744 2.81 11.91 30.81
N THR A 745 3.86 12.47 31.38
CA THR A 745 4.96 11.71 31.97
C THR A 745 5.22 12.25 33.36
N VAL A 746 5.46 11.33 34.30
CA VAL A 746 6.01 11.64 35.62
C VAL A 746 7.34 10.91 35.77
N ILE A 747 8.26 11.53 36.50
CA ILE A 747 9.55 10.92 36.83
C ILE A 747 9.38 10.29 38.20
N SER A 748 9.64 8.99 38.30
CA SER A 748 9.61 8.25 39.55
C SER A 748 10.78 8.67 40.46
N ASP A 749 10.73 8.33 41.74
CA ASP A 749 11.81 8.64 42.69
C ASP A 749 13.13 7.94 42.30
N SER A 750 13.06 6.80 41.62
CA SER A 750 14.22 6.09 41.04
C SER A 750 14.68 6.65 39.69
N GLY A 751 14.03 7.69 39.16
CA GLY A 751 14.41 8.36 37.91
C GLY A 751 13.82 7.73 36.64
N VAL A 752 12.81 6.86 36.77
CA VAL A 752 12.16 6.21 35.63
C VAL A 752 11.04 7.10 35.10
N ASN A 753 10.98 7.27 33.78
CA ASN A 753 9.87 7.97 33.13
C ASN A 753 8.65 7.06 33.07
N LEU A 754 7.59 7.41 33.80
CA LEU A 754 6.34 6.68 33.85
C LEU A 754 5.26 7.43 33.08
N ARG A 755 4.44 6.69 32.33
CA ARG A 755 3.46 7.26 31.41
C ARG A 755 2.05 7.15 31.96
N LEU A 756 1.25 8.15 31.65
CA LEU A 756 -0.16 8.18 31.97
C LEU A 756 -0.92 8.97 30.90
N ARG A 757 -2.14 8.55 30.62
CA ARG A 757 -3.01 9.17 29.61
C ARG A 757 -4.24 9.73 30.29
N ASN A 758 -4.52 11.00 30.06
CA ASN A 758 -5.77 11.61 30.48
C ASN A 758 -6.78 11.54 29.33
N LEU A 759 -7.94 10.95 29.62
CA LEU A 759 -9.13 11.00 28.77
C LEU A 759 -10.06 12.03 29.40
N LYS A 760 -9.84 13.30 29.08
CA LYS A 760 -10.59 14.40 29.68
C LYS A 760 -11.92 14.59 28.96
N PRO A 761 -13.07 14.50 29.66
CA PRO A 761 -14.38 14.70 29.03
C PRO A 761 -14.44 16.08 28.38
N ASN A 762 -14.90 16.15 27.14
CA ASN A 762 -15.15 17.42 26.47
C ASN A 762 -16.57 17.90 26.83
N ALA A 763 -16.76 18.21 28.12
CA ALA A 763 -18.02 18.58 28.72
C ALA A 763 -17.97 20.04 29.19
N SER A 764 -19.07 20.78 29.08
CA SER A 764 -19.16 22.12 29.66
C SER A 764 -19.31 22.06 31.19
N ASP A 765 -18.92 23.14 31.87
CA ASP A 765 -19.11 23.28 33.32
C ASP A 765 -20.58 23.12 33.75
N MET A 766 -21.53 23.50 32.87
CA MET A 766 -22.96 23.33 33.14
C MET A 766 -23.36 21.85 33.15
N TYR A 767 -22.87 21.06 32.19
CA TYR A 767 -23.15 19.63 32.15
C TYR A 767 -22.48 18.88 33.31
N ILE A 768 -21.24 19.22 33.64
CA ILE A 768 -20.57 18.70 34.84
C ILE A 768 -21.36 19.04 36.12
N SER A 769 -21.87 20.27 36.23
CA SER A 769 -22.71 20.68 37.37
C SER A 769 -24.04 19.90 37.42
N TYR A 770 -24.65 19.66 36.26
CA TYR A 770 -25.84 18.81 36.15
C TYR A 770 -25.57 17.39 36.62
N LEU A 771 -24.51 16.73 36.13
CA LEU A 771 -24.12 15.38 36.56
C LEU A 771 -23.87 15.32 38.07
N SER A 772 -23.16 16.31 38.63
CA SER A 772 -22.92 16.40 40.07
C SER A 772 -24.25 16.46 40.86
N SER A 773 -25.25 17.20 40.36
CA SER A 773 -26.57 17.30 40.98
C SER A 773 -27.37 15.98 40.96
N THR A 774 -27.03 15.06 40.06
CA THR A 774 -27.62 13.71 40.00
C THR A 774 -26.95 12.71 40.95
N GLY A 775 -25.88 13.13 41.65
CA GLY A 775 -25.13 12.29 42.59
C GLY A 775 -23.94 11.55 41.97
N ILE A 776 -23.63 11.79 40.70
CA ILE A 776 -22.43 11.25 40.05
C ILE A 776 -21.20 12.05 40.55
N PRO A 777 -20.16 11.39 41.09
CA PRO A 777 -18.99 12.07 41.66
C PRO A 777 -18.00 12.52 40.58
N VAL A 778 -18.43 13.44 39.72
CA VAL A 778 -17.63 14.01 38.62
C VAL A 778 -16.40 14.78 39.10
N GLU A 779 -16.36 15.17 40.38
CA GLU A 779 -15.24 15.87 40.99
C GLU A 779 -14.03 14.99 41.32
N LEU A 780 -14.21 13.65 41.31
CA LEU A 780 -13.17 12.68 41.62
C LEU A 780 -12.62 12.04 40.34
N PRO A 781 -11.31 12.16 40.06
CA PRO A 781 -10.69 11.51 38.92
C PRO A 781 -10.72 9.99 39.10
N VAL A 782 -10.95 9.29 37.99
CA VAL A 782 -10.93 7.82 37.92
C VAL A 782 -9.61 7.38 37.35
N VAL A 783 -8.84 6.60 38.10
CA VAL A 783 -7.56 6.04 37.67
C VAL A 783 -7.74 4.56 37.35
N LEU A 784 -7.35 4.16 36.13
CA LEU A 784 -7.42 2.78 35.63
C LEU A 784 -6.00 2.24 35.46
N ALA A 785 -5.73 1.08 36.04
CA ALA A 785 -4.43 0.42 35.99
C ALA A 785 -4.57 -1.06 35.62
N HIS A 786 -3.91 -1.50 34.55
CA HIS A 786 -4.05 -2.86 34.04
C HIS A 786 -3.01 -3.81 34.66
N GLY A 787 -3.00 -5.05 34.20
CA GLY A 787 -2.24 -6.17 34.75
C GLY A 787 -0.81 -6.31 34.21
N LEU A 788 -0.35 -7.55 34.12
CA LEU A 788 0.90 -7.88 33.42
C LEU A 788 0.66 -7.87 31.91
N PHE A 789 1.71 -7.60 31.13
CA PHE A 789 1.65 -7.59 29.66
C PHE A 789 0.64 -6.59 29.07
N SER A 790 0.48 -5.45 29.74
CA SER A 790 -0.45 -4.38 29.36
C SER A 790 0.28 -3.07 29.12
N ASN A 791 -0.39 -2.11 28.48
CA ASN A 791 0.10 -0.74 28.32
C ASN A 791 -1.08 0.25 28.42
N LEU A 792 -0.85 1.53 28.15
CA LEU A 792 -1.92 2.55 28.18
C LEU A 792 -3.15 2.22 27.31
N SER A 793 -3.01 1.52 26.19
CA SER A 793 -4.15 1.22 25.31
C SER A 793 -5.04 0.10 25.83
N THR A 794 -4.57 -0.72 26.78
CA THR A 794 -5.35 -1.87 27.28
C THR A 794 -6.63 -1.44 28.00
N TRP A 795 -6.65 -0.28 28.68
CA TRP A 795 -7.85 0.27 29.32
C TRP A 795 -8.61 1.29 28.47
N GLN A 796 -8.19 1.53 27.23
CA GLN A 796 -8.71 2.63 26.42
C GLN A 796 -10.23 2.56 26.24
N VAL A 797 -10.79 1.36 26.02
CA VAL A 797 -12.23 1.15 25.80
C VAL A 797 -13.05 1.55 27.03
N LEU A 798 -12.80 0.93 28.19
CA LEU A 798 -13.52 1.26 29.41
C LEU A 798 -13.23 2.70 29.87
N GLY A 799 -12.00 3.17 29.70
CA GLY A 799 -11.61 4.54 30.02
C GLY A 799 -12.39 5.57 29.21
N ALA A 800 -12.54 5.34 27.90
CA ALA A 800 -13.39 6.13 27.04
C ALA A 800 -14.85 6.07 27.51
N GLU A 801 -15.41 4.88 27.75
CA GLU A 801 -16.78 4.73 28.25
C GLU A 801 -17.03 5.54 29.53
N ILE A 802 -16.10 5.53 30.49
CA ILE A 802 -16.20 6.31 31.74
C ILE A 802 -16.06 7.81 31.45
N SER A 803 -15.09 8.21 30.63
CA SER A 803 -14.88 9.61 30.23
C SER A 803 -16.12 10.21 29.57
N ASN A 804 -16.76 9.49 28.66
CA ASN A 804 -18.01 9.90 28.02
C ASN A 804 -19.18 10.06 28.99
N THR A 805 -19.10 9.58 30.24
CA THR A 805 -20.10 9.88 31.27
C THR A 805 -19.80 11.18 32.03
N GLY A 806 -18.84 11.98 31.56
CA GLY A 806 -18.42 13.24 32.17
C GLY A 806 -17.39 13.08 33.30
N ARG A 807 -16.70 11.94 33.37
CA ARG A 807 -15.73 11.63 34.43
C ARG A 807 -14.30 11.89 33.96
N ASP A 808 -13.52 12.63 34.74
CA ASP A 808 -12.09 12.81 34.45
C ASP A 808 -11.34 11.47 34.63
N THR A 809 -10.91 10.88 33.52
CA THR A 809 -10.38 9.50 33.51
C THR A 809 -8.89 9.49 33.17
N TRP A 810 -8.13 8.68 33.89
CA TRP A 810 -6.68 8.58 33.79
C TRP A 810 -6.28 7.12 33.65
N LEU A 811 -5.58 6.79 32.58
CA LEU A 811 -4.97 5.48 32.38
C LEU A 811 -3.52 5.58 32.86
N ILE A 812 -3.08 4.64 33.69
CA ILE A 812 -1.70 4.61 34.16
C ILE A 812 -1.02 3.33 33.72
N GLU A 813 0.27 3.44 33.40
CA GLU A 813 1.10 2.33 32.97
C GLU A 813 2.08 1.97 34.08
N ILE A 814 1.71 0.96 34.87
CA ILE A 814 2.54 0.48 35.99
C ILE A 814 3.61 -0.49 35.48
N THR A 815 3.30 -1.26 34.43
CA THR A 815 4.23 -2.20 33.81
C THR A 815 4.15 -2.07 32.30
N GLY A 816 5.30 -2.08 31.64
CA GLY A 816 5.43 -2.19 30.20
C GLY A 816 5.33 -0.85 29.45
N GLY A 817 5.21 -0.91 28.12
CA GLY A 817 5.19 0.24 27.22
C GLY A 817 6.57 0.84 26.87
N PRO A 818 6.66 1.75 25.88
CA PRO A 818 7.89 2.46 25.53
C PRO A 818 8.67 3.02 26.72
N GLY A 819 9.92 2.58 26.90
CA GLY A 819 10.78 2.94 28.04
C GLY A 819 10.80 1.91 29.17
N GLN A 820 9.92 0.89 29.12
CA GLN A 820 9.93 -0.28 29.98
C GLN A 820 9.90 -1.61 29.18
N ASP A 821 9.40 -1.61 27.93
CA ASP A 821 9.32 -2.76 27.01
C ASP A 821 10.49 -2.84 26.02
N CYS A 822 11.73 -2.66 26.50
CA CYS A 822 12.93 -2.79 25.67
C CYS A 822 14.00 -3.64 26.34
N ASP A 823 14.85 -4.30 25.55
CA ASP A 823 15.83 -5.25 26.08
C ASP A 823 16.93 -4.54 26.91
N ASP A 824 17.09 -3.23 26.73
CA ASP A 824 17.97 -2.33 27.46
C ASP A 824 17.25 -1.41 28.46
N CYS A 825 15.94 -1.62 28.67
CA CYS A 825 15.14 -0.89 29.64
C CYS A 825 15.47 -1.31 31.09
N VAL A 826 14.97 -0.53 32.05
CA VAL A 826 15.13 -0.85 33.49
C VAL A 826 14.47 -2.20 33.82
N ASP A 827 15.25 -3.16 34.32
CA ASP A 827 14.74 -4.48 34.77
C ASP A 827 14.10 -4.35 36.17
N TYR A 828 12.94 -3.69 36.20
CA TYR A 828 12.22 -3.31 37.43
C TYR A 828 11.71 -4.52 38.22
N THR A 829 11.52 -4.34 39.52
CA THR A 829 11.05 -5.35 40.46
C THR A 829 9.62 -5.04 40.92
N PHE A 830 8.96 -6.00 41.57
CA PHE A 830 7.66 -5.74 42.22
C PHE A 830 7.74 -4.67 43.33
N ASN A 831 8.90 -4.50 43.96
CA ASN A 831 9.11 -3.43 44.93
C ASN A 831 9.17 -2.06 44.24
N ASP A 832 9.77 -1.96 43.05
CA ASP A 832 9.76 -0.70 42.29
C ASP A 832 8.32 -0.31 41.92
N LEU A 833 7.47 -1.29 41.57
CA LEU A 833 6.06 -1.03 41.31
C LEU A 833 5.33 -0.47 42.54
N THR A 834 5.51 -1.10 43.69
CA THR A 834 4.75 -0.81 44.93
C THR A 834 5.28 0.39 45.70
N ASP A 835 6.59 0.57 45.74
CA ASP A 835 7.26 1.58 46.55
C ASP A 835 7.51 2.89 45.79
N ASP A 836 7.55 2.86 44.46
CA ASP A 836 7.89 4.02 43.62
C ASP A 836 6.85 4.29 42.53
N TYR A 837 6.59 3.34 41.62
CA TYR A 837 5.82 3.64 40.41
C TYR A 837 4.36 3.98 40.71
N VAL A 838 3.66 3.15 41.49
CA VAL A 838 2.27 3.41 41.89
C VAL A 838 2.16 4.75 42.63
N PRO A 839 2.94 5.04 43.69
CA PRO A 839 2.91 6.34 44.34
C PRO A 839 3.17 7.52 43.39
N SER A 840 4.15 7.41 42.50
CA SER A 840 4.53 8.45 41.55
C SER A 840 3.41 8.73 40.54
N LEU A 841 2.82 7.69 39.96
CA LEU A 841 1.70 7.80 39.02
C LEU A 841 0.46 8.42 39.68
N LEU A 842 0.07 7.93 40.86
CA LEU A 842 -1.12 8.41 41.57
C LEU A 842 -0.95 9.84 42.11
N ASN A 843 0.21 10.18 42.67
CA ASN A 843 0.50 11.57 43.06
C ASN A 843 0.60 12.49 41.84
N GLY A 844 1.05 11.98 40.68
CA GLY A 844 0.99 12.67 39.40
C GLY A 844 -0.44 13.09 39.05
N VAL A 845 -1.39 12.14 39.08
CA VAL A 845 -2.82 12.43 38.82
C VAL A 845 -3.37 13.48 39.79
N LEU A 846 -3.13 13.32 41.10
CA LEU A 846 -3.58 14.30 42.10
C LEU A 846 -2.98 15.70 41.85
N THR A 847 -1.72 15.76 41.45
CA THR A 847 -1.03 17.02 41.13
C THR A 847 -1.60 17.67 39.87
N PHE A 848 -1.81 16.90 38.79
CA PHE A 848 -2.34 17.42 37.54
C PHE A 848 -3.80 17.87 37.65
N THR A 849 -4.59 17.19 38.49
CA THR A 849 -6.02 17.49 38.69
C THR A 849 -6.28 18.51 39.81
N GLY A 850 -5.33 18.70 40.73
CA GLY A 850 -5.49 19.53 41.93
C GLY A 850 -6.49 18.95 42.93
N LYS A 851 -6.75 17.64 42.89
CA LYS A 851 -7.70 16.94 43.76
C LYS A 851 -6.98 16.25 44.91
N ASP A 852 -7.70 16.07 46.02
CA ASP A 852 -7.15 15.39 47.21
C ASP A 852 -7.36 13.86 47.17
N ASN A 853 -8.38 13.40 46.46
CA ASN A 853 -8.78 12.01 46.39
C ASN A 853 -9.00 11.54 44.95
N ILE A 854 -8.82 10.24 44.73
CA ILE A 854 -9.11 9.53 43.48
C ILE A 854 -10.09 8.38 43.70
N GLN A 855 -10.66 7.89 42.61
CA GLN A 855 -11.23 6.53 42.54
C GLN A 855 -10.29 5.66 41.70
N TYR A 856 -10.01 4.44 42.15
CA TYR A 856 -9.04 3.55 41.53
C TYR A 856 -9.69 2.26 41.07
N VAL A 857 -9.41 1.84 39.84
CA VAL A 857 -9.75 0.53 39.30
C VAL A 857 -8.47 -0.18 38.91
N GLY A 858 -8.18 -1.29 39.57
CA GLY A 858 -7.05 -2.15 39.26
C GLY A 858 -7.51 -3.48 38.72
N PHE A 859 -6.93 -3.91 37.59
CA PHE A 859 -7.07 -5.27 37.08
C PHE A 859 -5.78 -6.05 37.30
N SER A 860 -5.89 -7.31 37.75
CA SER A 860 -4.75 -8.22 37.89
C SER A 860 -3.59 -7.57 38.67
N ASN A 861 -2.36 -7.55 38.14
CA ASN A 861 -1.21 -6.90 38.80
C ASN A 861 -1.45 -5.40 39.13
N GLY A 862 -2.19 -4.65 38.31
CA GLY A 862 -2.53 -3.25 38.63
C GLY A 862 -3.34 -3.13 39.91
N CYS A 863 -4.18 -4.13 40.23
CA CYS A 863 -4.80 -4.22 41.54
C CYS A 863 -3.78 -4.58 42.63
N ARG A 864 -3.02 -5.66 42.44
CA ARG A 864 -2.10 -6.18 43.46
C ARG A 864 -1.02 -5.18 43.86
N ALA A 865 -0.37 -4.53 42.89
CA ALA A 865 0.65 -3.52 43.14
C ALA A 865 0.09 -2.32 43.92
N ALA A 866 -1.13 -1.87 43.61
CA ALA A 866 -1.74 -0.78 44.35
C ALA A 866 -2.14 -1.17 45.77
N LEU A 867 -2.72 -2.37 45.97
CA LEU A 867 -3.04 -2.86 47.32
C LEU A 867 -1.80 -2.95 48.21
N ASP A 868 -0.68 -3.49 47.70
CA ASP A 868 0.57 -3.57 48.45
C ASP A 868 1.18 -2.19 48.72
N SER A 869 1.09 -1.26 47.75
CA SER A 869 1.54 0.13 47.94
C SER A 869 0.78 0.82 49.08
N LEU A 870 -0.54 0.62 49.14
CA LEU A 870 -1.41 1.13 50.19
C LEU A 870 -1.10 0.50 51.55
N GLU A 871 -0.97 -0.83 51.61
CA GLU A 871 -0.69 -1.56 52.84
C GLU A 871 0.67 -1.18 53.46
N ARG A 872 1.67 -0.94 52.60
CA ARG A 872 3.01 -0.50 53.02
C ARG A 872 3.09 0.99 53.35
N ASN A 873 1.98 1.74 53.25
CA ASN A 873 1.91 3.19 53.40
C ASN A 873 2.86 3.94 52.45
N LYS A 874 3.07 3.41 51.25
CA LYS A 874 3.83 4.09 50.18
C LYS A 874 2.96 5.08 49.44
N PHE A 875 1.69 4.75 49.26
CA PHE A 875 0.63 5.69 48.91
C PHE A 875 -0.38 5.80 50.06
N ASP A 876 -0.85 7.01 50.34
CA ASP A 876 -1.79 7.27 51.44
C ASP A 876 -3.19 6.75 51.08
N SER A 877 -3.67 5.73 51.81
CA SER A 877 -4.97 5.11 51.53
C SER A 877 -6.15 6.06 51.72
N ASN A 878 -6.00 7.14 52.49
CA ASN A 878 -7.05 8.15 52.63
C ASN A 878 -7.29 8.95 51.36
N LYS A 879 -6.34 8.95 50.42
CA LYS A 879 -6.46 9.56 49.09
C LYS A 879 -7.21 8.68 48.09
N VAL A 880 -7.58 7.45 48.46
CA VAL A 880 -8.38 6.56 47.62
C VAL A 880 -9.79 6.45 48.20
N GLU A 881 -10.75 7.11 47.55
CA GLU A 881 -12.15 7.11 48.00
C GLU A 881 -12.85 5.78 47.66
N THR A 882 -12.69 5.32 46.42
CA THR A 882 -13.23 4.04 45.95
C THR A 882 -12.11 3.22 45.34
N PHE A 883 -12.01 1.95 45.73
CA PHE A 883 -11.11 0.98 45.12
C PHE A 883 -11.92 -0.17 44.53
N VAL A 884 -11.78 -0.40 43.23
CA VAL A 884 -12.39 -1.52 42.51
C VAL A 884 -11.29 -2.48 42.05
N ALA A 885 -11.25 -3.66 42.67
CA ALA A 885 -10.35 -4.75 42.36
C ALA A 885 -11.02 -5.71 41.36
N VAL A 886 -10.37 -6.01 40.24
CA VAL A 886 -10.89 -6.93 39.21
C VAL A 886 -9.87 -8.04 38.94
N GLY A 887 -10.26 -9.30 39.16
CA GLY A 887 -9.36 -10.45 39.00
C GLY A 887 -8.05 -10.25 39.77
N CYS A 888 -8.12 -9.88 41.04
CA CYS A 888 -6.97 -9.36 41.78
C CYS A 888 -6.17 -10.48 42.46
N PRO A 889 -4.92 -10.77 42.03
CA PRO A 889 -4.11 -11.79 42.67
C PRO A 889 -3.71 -11.34 44.08
N GLY A 890 -3.81 -12.25 45.04
CA GLY A 890 -3.37 -12.12 46.41
C GLY A 890 -2.13 -12.97 46.63
N ALA A 891 -2.11 -13.75 47.70
CA ALA A 891 -1.03 -14.68 48.01
C ALA A 891 -1.09 -16.00 47.21
N PHE A 892 -1.86 -16.04 46.13
CA PHE A 892 -2.10 -17.22 45.29
C PHE A 892 -2.69 -18.40 46.06
N GLU A 893 -3.58 -18.11 47.02
CA GLU A 893 -4.19 -19.17 47.81
C GLU A 893 -5.14 -20.04 46.99
N GLY A 894 -5.20 -21.33 47.29
CA GLY A 894 -6.00 -22.30 46.53
C GLY A 894 -5.28 -22.85 45.31
N ASN A 895 -6.02 -23.54 44.43
CA ASN A 895 -5.47 -24.21 43.25
C ASN A 895 -5.87 -23.46 41.98
N SER A 896 -4.98 -22.62 41.46
CA SER A 896 -5.11 -22.03 40.13
C SER A 896 -4.45 -22.92 39.07
N PRO A 897 -5.09 -23.21 37.92
CA PRO A 897 -4.48 -23.99 36.85
C PRO A 897 -3.11 -23.45 36.41
N ILE A 898 -2.99 -22.13 36.20
CA ILE A 898 -1.73 -21.51 35.78
C ILE A 898 -0.69 -21.54 36.90
N ALA A 899 -1.09 -21.25 38.15
CA ALA A 899 -0.18 -21.32 39.29
C ALA A 899 0.39 -22.75 39.47
N ASN A 900 -0.45 -23.79 39.28
CA ASN A 900 -0.01 -25.19 39.34
C ASN A 900 1.00 -25.54 38.24
N ILE A 901 0.79 -25.02 37.03
CA ILE A 901 1.73 -25.22 35.92
C ILE A 901 3.06 -24.55 36.24
N ILE A 902 3.06 -23.29 36.69
CA ILE A 902 4.28 -22.58 37.09
C ILE A 902 5.01 -23.33 38.21
N ALA A 903 4.29 -23.74 39.27
CA ALA A 903 4.85 -24.50 40.37
C ALA A 903 5.48 -25.83 39.92
N SER A 904 4.85 -26.53 38.96
CA SER A 904 5.35 -27.82 38.44
C SER A 904 6.66 -27.72 37.65
N ARG A 905 7.05 -26.51 37.21
CA ARG A 905 8.25 -26.27 36.40
C ARG A 905 9.48 -25.86 37.21
N ASP A 906 9.37 -25.69 38.54
CA ASP A 906 10.48 -25.45 39.48
C ASP A 906 11.58 -24.49 38.95
N ARG A 907 11.22 -23.24 38.68
CA ARG A 907 12.09 -22.16 38.15
C ARG A 907 12.72 -22.38 36.78
N GLN A 908 12.38 -23.46 36.06
CA GLN A 908 12.93 -23.73 34.72
C GLN A 908 12.60 -22.63 33.72
N ILE A 909 11.46 -21.96 33.88
CA ILE A 909 11.03 -20.87 32.99
C ILE A 909 12.02 -19.72 33.13
N SER A 910 12.19 -19.15 34.33
CA SER A 910 13.15 -18.06 34.56
C SER A 910 14.59 -18.42 34.21
N GLN A 911 15.04 -19.64 34.53
CA GLN A 911 16.40 -20.08 34.19
C GLN A 911 16.65 -20.10 32.68
N ARG A 912 15.67 -20.54 31.89
CA ARG A 912 15.78 -20.56 30.43
C ARG A 912 15.73 -19.15 29.84
N LEU A 913 14.88 -18.27 30.37
CA LEU A 913 14.82 -16.87 29.95
C LEU A 913 16.15 -16.14 30.24
N GLN A 914 16.74 -16.37 31.41
CA GLN A 914 18.10 -15.90 31.75
C GLN A 914 19.16 -16.45 30.79
N SER A 915 19.09 -17.74 30.43
CA SER A 915 20.05 -18.34 29.50
C SER A 915 20.00 -17.74 28.09
N ARG A 916 18.89 -17.08 27.73
CA ARG A 916 18.72 -16.34 26.47
C ARG A 916 19.07 -14.86 26.58
N ASN A 917 19.56 -14.42 27.74
CA ASN A 917 19.91 -13.02 28.02
C ASN A 917 18.72 -12.05 27.84
N LEU A 918 17.50 -12.51 28.18
CA LEU A 918 16.30 -11.68 28.13
C LEU A 918 16.07 -10.98 29.48
N SER A 919 16.13 -9.65 29.48
CA SER A 919 15.78 -8.80 30.62
C SER A 919 14.28 -8.52 30.69
N HIS A 920 13.60 -8.54 29.55
CA HIS A 920 12.16 -8.33 29.40
C HIS A 920 11.57 -9.42 28.51
N MET A 921 10.34 -9.83 28.79
CA MET A 921 9.72 -11.01 28.19
C MET A 921 8.24 -10.79 27.88
N SER A 922 7.80 -11.23 26.72
CA SER A 922 6.39 -11.32 26.34
C SER A 922 5.75 -12.60 26.89
N LEU A 923 4.42 -12.63 26.91
CA LEU A 923 3.69 -13.85 27.27
C LEU A 923 4.00 -15.01 26.30
N LYS A 924 4.16 -14.69 25.00
CA LYS A 924 4.54 -15.65 23.95
C LYS A 924 5.89 -16.30 24.26
N GLU A 925 6.89 -15.52 24.68
CA GLU A 925 8.22 -16.05 25.04
C GLU A 925 8.15 -16.97 26.27
N ILE A 926 7.36 -16.62 27.29
CA ILE A 926 7.12 -17.47 28.47
C ILE A 926 6.50 -18.81 28.04
N ILE A 927 5.50 -18.78 27.16
CA ILE A 927 4.82 -19.98 26.64
C ILE A 927 5.78 -20.86 25.84
N LEU A 928 6.51 -20.27 24.90
CA LEU A 928 7.46 -20.96 24.03
C LEU A 928 8.59 -21.63 24.83
N ILE A 929 9.04 -20.98 25.90
CA ILE A 929 10.12 -21.48 26.76
C ILE A 929 9.60 -22.47 27.80
N GLY A 930 8.36 -22.30 28.27
CA GLY A 930 7.73 -23.07 29.34
C GLY A 930 7.06 -24.38 28.93
N ALA A 931 6.87 -24.63 27.63
CA ALA A 931 6.17 -25.81 27.10
C ALA A 931 4.73 -25.95 27.64
N LEU A 932 3.87 -25.00 27.27
CA LEU A 932 2.44 -25.24 27.09
C LEU A 932 2.23 -25.75 25.65
N ASP A 933 1.34 -26.72 25.45
CA ASP A 933 1.06 -27.31 24.14
C ASP A 933 0.66 -26.21 23.14
N ARG A 934 1.22 -26.25 21.92
CA ARG A 934 1.42 -25.11 21.00
C ARG A 934 0.16 -24.43 20.43
N ASN A 935 -1.04 -24.82 20.86
CA ASN A 935 -2.29 -24.48 20.18
C ASN A 935 -3.26 -23.55 20.96
N LEU A 936 -2.87 -22.99 22.11
CA LEU A 936 -3.84 -22.35 23.01
C LEU A 936 -3.94 -20.81 22.96
N ILE A 937 -3.02 -20.08 22.31
CA ILE A 937 -3.06 -18.61 22.30
C ILE A 937 -2.69 -18.09 20.91
N SER A 938 -3.66 -17.50 20.21
CA SER A 938 -3.57 -17.04 18.82
C SER A 938 -3.26 -15.54 18.66
N SER A 939 -3.07 -14.79 19.74
CA SER A 939 -2.77 -13.35 19.66
C SER A 939 -1.29 -13.07 19.97
N ASP A 940 -0.64 -12.34 19.06
CA ASP A 940 0.70 -11.78 19.26
C ASP A 940 0.65 -10.68 20.33
N ILE A 941 0.66 -11.08 21.60
CA ILE A 941 0.85 -10.14 22.72
C ILE A 941 2.32 -9.73 22.73
N THR A 942 2.61 -8.55 22.16
CA THR A 942 3.96 -7.99 22.04
C THR A 942 4.43 -7.28 23.30
N ASN A 943 3.53 -6.89 24.21
CA ASN A 943 3.86 -6.24 25.48
C ASN A 943 4.75 -7.16 26.32
N LYS A 944 5.76 -6.56 26.96
CA LYS A 944 6.73 -7.29 27.79
C LYS A 944 6.53 -6.96 29.27
N ILE A 945 7.15 -7.76 30.14
CA ILE A 945 7.37 -7.42 31.54
C ILE A 945 8.83 -7.71 31.89
N SER A 946 9.34 -7.07 32.93
CA SER A 946 10.68 -7.35 33.41
C SER A 946 10.82 -8.78 33.94
N LEU A 947 11.99 -9.37 33.73
CA LEU A 947 12.31 -10.69 34.22
C LEU A 947 12.31 -10.73 35.76
N ASN A 948 12.73 -9.65 36.42
CA ASN A 948 12.69 -9.58 37.88
C ASN A 948 11.27 -9.56 38.43
N LEU A 949 10.31 -8.92 37.75
CA LEU A 949 8.91 -9.00 38.13
C LEU A 949 8.35 -10.42 37.92
N TRP A 950 8.66 -11.07 36.80
CA TRP A 950 8.25 -12.45 36.57
C TRP A 950 8.78 -13.40 37.65
N LYS A 951 10.08 -13.29 37.99
CA LYS A 951 10.70 -14.09 39.05
C LYS A 951 10.02 -13.90 40.40
N PHE A 952 9.60 -12.67 40.73
CA PHE A 952 8.84 -12.42 41.96
C PHE A 952 7.59 -13.29 42.00
N TYR A 953 6.78 -13.29 40.94
CA TYR A 953 5.56 -14.10 40.88
C TYR A 953 5.84 -15.60 40.87
N GLU A 954 6.81 -16.04 40.07
CA GLU A 954 7.23 -17.44 40.03
C GLU A 954 7.67 -17.93 41.42
N ASP A 955 8.48 -17.13 42.13
CA ASP A 955 8.93 -17.47 43.48
C ASP A 955 7.78 -17.48 44.49
N LYS A 956 6.84 -16.53 44.42
CA LYS A 956 5.66 -16.51 45.32
C LYS A 956 4.78 -17.73 45.11
N ILE A 957 4.57 -18.13 43.86
CA ILE A 957 3.78 -19.32 43.49
C ILE A 957 4.48 -20.60 43.96
N ILE A 958 5.79 -20.74 43.70
CA ILE A 958 6.55 -21.95 44.05
C ILE A 958 6.71 -22.10 45.57
N LEU A 959 7.10 -21.03 46.26
CA LEU A 959 7.42 -21.07 47.69
C LEU A 959 6.16 -21.02 48.56
N ASN A 960 5.01 -20.59 48.01
CA ASN A 960 3.74 -20.43 48.71
C ASN A 960 3.91 -19.70 50.06
N ASN A 961 4.69 -18.62 50.04
CA ASN A 961 5.08 -17.84 51.23
C ASN A 961 4.72 -16.35 51.12
N ASP A 962 3.82 -16.02 50.19
CA ASP A 962 3.36 -14.64 50.04
C ASP A 962 2.35 -14.26 51.12
N THR A 963 2.28 -12.97 51.43
CA THR A 963 1.31 -12.43 52.38
C THR A 963 0.11 -11.87 51.64
N GLN A 964 -1.10 -12.17 52.12
CA GLN A 964 -2.31 -11.63 51.53
C GLN A 964 -2.40 -10.12 51.75
N PRO A 965 -2.60 -9.31 50.69
CA PRO A 965 -2.86 -7.89 50.89
C PRO A 965 -4.19 -7.68 51.59
N GLY A 966 -4.28 -6.63 52.40
CA GLY A 966 -5.57 -6.13 52.84
C GLY A 966 -5.61 -5.31 54.11
N ASN A 967 -4.51 -5.03 54.83
CA ASN A 967 -4.61 -4.11 55.97
C ASN A 967 -4.68 -2.62 55.54
N ILE A 968 -5.65 -2.29 54.68
CA ILE A 968 -5.85 -0.97 54.07
C ILE A 968 -7.16 -0.34 54.51
N ASN A 969 -7.18 0.99 54.66
CA ASN A 969 -8.37 1.77 54.97
C ASN A 969 -8.79 2.58 53.74
N VAL A 970 -9.72 2.02 52.96
CA VAL A 970 -10.39 2.73 51.84
C VAL A 970 -11.88 2.88 52.16
N PHE A 971 -12.51 3.96 51.68
CA PHE A 971 -13.90 4.26 52.06
C PHE A 971 -14.90 3.28 51.41
N ASN A 972 -14.82 3.09 50.09
CA ASN A 972 -15.54 2.04 49.36
C ASN A 972 -14.57 1.02 48.76
N PHE A 973 -14.87 -0.26 48.91
CA PHE A 973 -14.10 -1.34 48.32
C PHE A 973 -15.03 -2.30 47.58
N THR A 974 -14.74 -2.57 46.31
CA THR A 974 -15.43 -3.58 45.52
C THR A 974 -14.40 -4.55 44.95
N ILE A 975 -14.66 -5.85 45.03
CA ILE A 975 -13.88 -6.86 44.32
C ILE A 975 -14.77 -7.65 43.36
N ILE A 976 -14.27 -7.87 42.15
CA ILE A 976 -14.94 -8.57 41.05
C ILE A 976 -14.04 -9.72 40.62
N GLN A 977 -14.43 -10.95 40.97
CA GLN A 977 -13.70 -12.17 40.64
C GLN A 977 -14.27 -12.86 39.40
N GLY A 978 -13.43 -13.57 38.65
CA GLY A 978 -13.84 -14.51 37.62
C GLY A 978 -14.01 -15.94 38.18
N ASN A 979 -14.86 -16.76 37.56
CA ASN A 979 -15.06 -18.16 37.97
C ASN A 979 -15.32 -19.15 36.82
N GLU A 980 -14.83 -18.88 35.61
CA GLU A 980 -15.03 -19.76 34.46
C GLU A 980 -14.56 -21.21 34.71
N PHE A 981 -13.53 -21.41 35.55
CA PHE A 981 -13.00 -22.73 35.91
C PHE A 981 -13.49 -23.22 37.29
N GLY A 982 -14.70 -22.78 37.69
CA GLY A 982 -15.40 -23.21 38.89
C GLY A 982 -14.86 -22.61 40.19
N SER A 983 -13.56 -22.76 40.46
CA SER A 983 -12.88 -22.22 41.67
C SER A 983 -11.84 -21.14 41.39
N SER A 984 -11.65 -20.79 40.11
CA SER A 984 -10.74 -19.75 39.65
C SER A 984 -11.20 -19.19 38.30
N ASP A 985 -10.60 -18.07 37.91
CA ASP A 985 -10.68 -17.52 36.55
C ASP A 985 -9.57 -18.07 35.64
N GLY A 986 -8.82 -19.07 36.10
CA GLY A 986 -7.67 -19.67 35.41
C GLY A 986 -6.32 -19.17 35.92
N VAL A 987 -6.26 -17.95 36.45
CA VAL A 987 -5.05 -17.33 37.04
C VAL A 987 -5.22 -17.13 38.54
N VAL A 988 -6.30 -16.49 38.96
CA VAL A 988 -6.62 -16.12 40.34
C VAL A 988 -7.77 -16.97 40.85
N THR A 989 -7.65 -17.47 42.07
CA THR A 989 -8.70 -18.30 42.67
C THR A 989 -9.74 -17.44 43.38
N ILE A 990 -10.96 -17.96 43.46
CA ILE A 990 -12.04 -17.38 44.27
C ILE A 990 -11.62 -17.26 45.75
N GLU A 991 -10.84 -18.23 46.24
CA GLU A 991 -10.38 -18.23 47.62
C GLU A 991 -9.41 -17.08 47.90
N ASP A 992 -8.50 -16.82 46.95
CA ASP A 992 -7.50 -15.76 47.01
C ASP A 992 -8.18 -14.39 47.10
N GLU A 993 -9.08 -14.08 46.16
CA GLU A 993 -9.82 -12.81 46.15
C GLU A 993 -10.75 -12.66 47.37
N ARG A 994 -11.35 -13.75 47.83
CA ARG A 994 -12.16 -13.75 49.06
C ARG A 994 -11.31 -13.41 50.29
N LYS A 995 -10.06 -13.85 50.35
CA LYS A 995 -9.14 -13.50 51.45
C LYS A 995 -8.70 -12.03 51.39
N ILE A 996 -8.42 -11.49 50.20
CA ILE A 996 -8.20 -10.05 50.02
C ILE A 996 -9.42 -9.28 50.54
N TYR A 997 -10.62 -9.64 50.09
CA TYR A 997 -11.86 -9.03 50.55
C TYR A 997 -12.00 -9.09 52.07
N GLN A 998 -11.65 -10.20 52.71
CA GLN A 998 -11.74 -10.33 54.17
C GLN A 998 -10.71 -9.49 54.92
N ASN A 999 -9.50 -9.35 54.37
CA ASN A 999 -8.40 -8.63 55.00
C ASN A 999 -8.60 -7.12 54.96
N VAL A 1000 -9.19 -6.56 53.89
CA VAL A 1000 -9.59 -5.13 53.81
C VAL A 1000 -10.32 -4.71 55.08
N ASN A 1001 -9.82 -3.69 55.77
CA ASN A 1001 -10.24 -3.35 57.13
C ASN A 1001 -11.77 -3.21 57.25
N LYS A 1002 -12.32 -3.68 58.38
CA LYS A 1002 -13.77 -3.58 58.68
C LYS A 1002 -14.28 -2.13 58.69
N ASN A 1003 -13.39 -1.16 58.80
CA ASN A 1003 -13.72 0.28 58.79
C ASN A 1003 -14.02 0.81 57.38
N SER A 1004 -13.81 0.04 56.32
CA SER A 1004 -14.36 0.35 54.99
C SER A 1004 -15.88 0.31 55.07
N ASN A 1005 -16.52 1.46 54.87
CA ASN A 1005 -17.95 1.65 55.13
C ASN A 1005 -18.84 0.87 54.14
N ASN A 1006 -18.33 0.54 52.96
CA ASN A 1006 -19.06 -0.16 51.92
C ASN A 1006 -18.14 -1.17 51.21
N LYS A 1007 -18.33 -2.46 51.49
CA LYS A 1007 -17.53 -3.56 50.91
C LYS A 1007 -18.41 -4.47 50.06
N ASN A 1008 -18.14 -4.56 48.77
CA ASN A 1008 -18.88 -5.42 47.84
C ASN A 1008 -17.98 -6.52 47.24
N HIS A 1009 -18.55 -7.69 47.01
CA HIS A 1009 -17.90 -8.83 46.37
C HIS A 1009 -18.84 -9.38 45.29
N PHE A 1010 -18.35 -9.48 44.05
CA PHE A 1010 -19.07 -9.99 42.90
C PHE A 1010 -18.28 -11.12 42.24
N SER A 1011 -18.97 -12.16 41.79
CA SER A 1011 -18.40 -13.25 41.00
C SER A 1011 -19.01 -13.25 39.60
N ILE A 1012 -18.19 -13.37 38.56
CA ILE A 1012 -18.63 -13.37 37.15
C ILE A 1012 -18.09 -14.61 36.45
N PHE A 1013 -18.93 -15.25 35.63
CA PHE A 1013 -18.51 -16.38 34.80
C PHE A 1013 -17.69 -15.88 33.60
N ALA A 1014 -16.40 -15.70 33.84
CA ALA A 1014 -15.38 -15.31 32.89
C ALA A 1014 -13.99 -15.78 33.36
N SER A 1015 -13.11 -16.05 32.41
CA SER A 1015 -11.69 -16.28 32.63
C SER A 1015 -10.98 -14.96 32.89
N HIS A 1016 -9.75 -15.06 33.40
CA HIS A 1016 -8.93 -13.91 33.73
C HIS A 1016 -8.71 -13.02 32.50
N ILE A 1017 -8.35 -13.64 31.37
CA ILE A 1017 -8.15 -12.94 30.10
C ILE A 1017 -9.51 -12.45 29.60
N GLY A 1018 -9.71 -11.13 29.60
CA GLY A 1018 -10.95 -10.48 29.17
C GLY A 1018 -12.03 -10.40 30.25
N LEU A 1019 -11.73 -10.69 31.52
CA LEU A 1019 -12.65 -10.45 32.64
C LEU A 1019 -13.06 -8.98 32.72
N ASP A 1020 -12.09 -8.09 32.54
CA ASP A 1020 -12.23 -6.64 32.52
C ASP A 1020 -13.08 -6.12 31.36
N ASP A 1021 -13.01 -6.79 30.21
CA ASP A 1021 -13.76 -6.44 29.00
C ASP A 1021 -15.20 -6.97 28.97
N LYS A 1022 -15.57 -7.89 29.87
CA LYS A 1022 -16.96 -8.35 29.94
C LYS A 1022 -17.89 -7.17 30.24
N GLU A 1023 -18.92 -6.98 29.41
CA GLU A 1023 -19.95 -5.95 29.59
C GLU A 1023 -20.51 -5.87 31.02
N ARG A 1024 -20.65 -7.03 31.66
CA ARG A 1024 -21.08 -7.13 33.05
C ARG A 1024 -20.07 -6.52 34.03
N THR A 1025 -18.78 -6.80 33.87
CA THR A 1025 -17.70 -6.23 34.67
C THR A 1025 -17.67 -4.72 34.51
N LYS A 1026 -17.67 -4.22 33.26
CA LYS A 1026 -17.74 -2.79 32.93
C LYS A 1026 -18.96 -2.12 33.58
N SER A 1027 -20.15 -2.75 33.53
CA SER A 1027 -21.35 -2.25 34.21
C SER A 1027 -21.17 -2.12 35.73
N ILE A 1028 -20.62 -3.15 36.40
CA ILE A 1028 -20.39 -3.12 37.85
C ILE A 1028 -19.36 -2.06 38.23
N ILE A 1029 -18.28 -1.92 37.46
CA ILE A 1029 -17.26 -0.88 37.67
C ILE A 1029 -17.92 0.50 37.60
N ARG A 1030 -18.61 0.82 36.50
CA ARG A 1030 -19.28 2.12 36.30
C ARG A 1030 -20.26 2.44 37.43
N LYS A 1031 -21.13 1.49 37.80
CA LYS A 1031 -22.11 1.68 38.87
C LYS A 1031 -21.46 1.85 40.24
N THR A 1032 -20.36 1.15 40.50
CA THR A 1032 -19.58 1.33 41.73
C THR A 1032 -18.98 2.72 41.79
N LEU A 1033 -18.32 3.16 40.71
CA LEU A 1033 -17.71 4.50 40.61
C LEU A 1033 -18.76 5.61 40.74
N ASN A 1034 -19.96 5.41 40.18
CA ASN A 1034 -21.07 6.37 40.22
C ASN A 1034 -21.96 6.25 41.47
N LYS A 1035 -21.67 5.33 42.39
CA LYS A 1035 -22.47 5.06 43.60
C LYS A 1035 -23.93 4.70 43.28
N GLU A 1036 -24.15 4.09 42.13
CA GLU A 1036 -25.46 3.66 41.66
C GLU A 1036 -25.89 2.33 42.30
N LYS A 1037 -27.20 2.14 42.42
CA LYS A 1037 -27.76 0.86 42.84
C LYS A 1037 -27.62 -0.16 41.72
N LEU A 1038 -26.94 -1.27 42.01
CA LEU A 1038 -26.96 -2.44 41.14
C LEU A 1038 -28.40 -2.95 40.97
N ASN A 1039 -28.74 -3.42 39.76
CA ASN A 1039 -30.04 -3.99 39.45
C ASN A 1039 -30.17 -5.43 40.01
N PHE A 1040 -31.36 -6.04 39.90
CA PHE A 1040 -31.59 -7.39 40.41
C PHE A 1040 -30.62 -8.41 39.79
N TYR A 1041 -30.43 -8.40 38.47
CA TYR A 1041 -29.54 -9.35 37.79
C TYR A 1041 -28.07 -9.22 38.23
N GLU A 1042 -27.62 -8.01 38.51
CA GLU A 1042 -26.29 -7.73 39.04
C GLU A 1042 -26.15 -8.21 40.49
N ARG A 1043 -27.19 -8.07 41.32
CA ARG A 1043 -27.20 -8.51 42.73
C ARG A 1043 -27.38 -10.01 42.93
N THR A 1044 -28.23 -10.66 42.14
CA THR A 1044 -28.70 -12.04 42.40
C THR A 1044 -27.63 -13.11 42.15
N ILE A 1045 -26.48 -12.72 41.60
CA ILE A 1045 -25.33 -13.62 41.43
C ILE A 1045 -24.60 -13.96 42.74
N ASN A 1046 -24.90 -13.26 43.84
CA ASN A 1046 -24.33 -13.58 45.15
C ASN A 1046 -24.96 -14.79 45.87
N LEU A 1047 -25.95 -15.49 45.29
CA LEU A 1047 -26.75 -16.49 46.03
C LEU A 1047 -26.53 -17.97 45.68
N ILE A 1048 -25.57 -18.35 44.84
CA ILE A 1048 -25.36 -19.79 44.57
C ILE A 1048 -24.53 -20.50 45.66
N ASN A 1049 -23.78 -19.80 46.54
CA ASN A 1049 -22.89 -20.47 47.51
C ASN A 1049 -22.87 -19.89 48.95
N GLN A 1050 -23.99 -19.39 49.49
CA GLN A 1050 -24.11 -19.05 50.94
C GLN A 1050 -24.95 -20.05 51.76
N SER A 1051 -25.06 -21.30 51.29
CA SER A 1051 -25.56 -22.43 52.07
C SER A 1051 -24.56 -23.59 52.00
N GLY A 1052 -23.50 -23.47 52.81
CA GLY A 1052 -22.47 -24.47 53.05
C GLY A 1052 -21.76 -24.14 54.35
#